data_AF-A0A3M7BTI1-F1
#
_entry.id   AF-A0A3M7BTI1-F1
#
_cell.length_a   1.000
_cell.length_b   1.000
_cell.length_c   1.000
_cell.angle_alpha   90.00
_cell.angle_beta   90.00
_cell.angle_gamma   90.00
#
_symmetry.space_group_name_H-M   'P 1'
#
loop_
_entity.id
_entity.type
_entity.pdbx_description
1 polymer ?
#
loop_
_entity_poly.entity_id
_entity_poly.type
_entity_poly.pdbx_seq_one_letter_code
_entity_poly.pdbx_strand_id
1 'polypeptide(L)'
;GITDAADFIQDIREYDVPYHVRVAIDLDIRVGKWYTVEAKHGQIKCKCIEERVARPDPIVMAFDIETTKLPLKFPDAAIDQIMMISYMIDGQGFLITNREIVSEDIDDFDYTPKPEFEGPFVIFNEANEEKVLERFFGMIKDSRPTIMVTYNGDFFDWPFVEARASVHGIDMYREIGFRKNSDDVYQSTHCAHMDAFAWVNRDSYLPQGSRGLKAVTVAKLGYDPDELDPELMTPYAAERPQVLAEYSVSDAVATYYLYMKYVHPFIFSLCTIIPLGPDDVLRKGTGTLCEMLLMVQAFQKEIILPNKHVQPRESFWEGHLLESETYVGGHVESIEAGVFRSDIPCNFAVDPTAIDELINDLDAALKFSIEVEEKKNIEDVADYEEVKAQIVERLLNLKNTPNRNEKPSIYHLDVASMYPNIMTTNRLQPDSMIDESVCAACDFNRPGKTCDRRMPWAWRGEFLPAKRDEYNMIRHGLENEKFPARNPNGLARAFQDLSLDEQTGMVKKRLTDYSKKIYHKIHDARTIEREAIICQRENPFYVDTVKNFRDRRYDFKGKQKVWKNKTGDLEKAGAAALEIEEAKKMIVLFDSLQLAHKVILNSFYGYVMRKGSRWYSLEMAGVTCLTGARIIQMARQLVERIGRPLELDTDGIWCILPATFPENFAFTMKNGKKLTISYPCVMLNHLVHARFTNHQYETLSDPATYRYEKHSDNTIFFEVDGPYKAMILPTSKEEDKNLKKRYAVFNHDGSLAELKGFEVKRRGELKLIKIFQQQIFKFFLDGTTLEETYAAVAKVADKWLDVLHGKGQTLADEELIDLICENKSMTKTLEEYGAQKSTAITTAKRLAEFLGEQMVKDKGLNCKYVIACRPRNSPVTDRAIPVAIFSAEENVKAYYLRKWMKDDPGDMDPRTIIDWDYYLERLNSVVQKLVTIPAALQKVRNPVPRVPHPDWLDRRIRMKDDIFKQQKMTDLFQKKPLAERDPNISPALGGGGVDMEDFGSTPMSKLKPATAARIVQKQAGPQKRKADEEQTAPVNPYDALPKVMPSMKEDYVGWLQYQKKKWKIQKAARKRRRQLFGEKRVDATDAIGTFFRQQAEQVYSSDWQILQLRESETPGEVRAYVLIDRKVHQLKVLVPRQVFLNLKEEDLPDVDVEGVKAEKVVNYTLPNGHPSAHLFKLTISEQVYVQEAEKLAMLFEHSSVEGVYE
;
A
#
# COMPACT_ATOMS: atom_id res chain seq x y z
N GLY A 1 -54.88 -13.42 27.61
CA GLY A 1 -54.68 -13.06 26.19
C GLY A 1 -54.60 -14.34 25.40
N ILE A 2 -54.98 -14.30 24.12
CA ILE A 2 -54.71 -15.40 23.19
C ILE A 2 -53.32 -15.11 22.61
N THR A 3 -52.32 -15.91 22.96
CA THR A 3 -51.02 -15.90 22.29
C THR A 3 -51.14 -16.66 20.97
N ASP A 4 -50.62 -16.08 19.90
CA ASP A 4 -50.56 -16.69 18.58
C ASP A 4 -49.36 -17.65 18.49
N ALA A 5 -49.37 -18.60 17.55
CA ALA A 5 -48.21 -19.43 17.24
C ALA A 5 -47.00 -18.58 16.79
N ALA A 6 -47.25 -17.41 16.19
CA ALA A 6 -46.21 -16.45 15.81
C ALA A 6 -45.43 -15.89 17.02
N ASP A 7 -46.07 -15.76 18.19
CA ASP A 7 -45.44 -15.21 19.41
C ASP A 7 -44.32 -16.13 19.97
N PHE A 8 -44.27 -17.39 19.53
CA PHE A 8 -43.23 -18.36 19.92
C PHE A 8 -41.99 -18.33 19.01
N ILE A 9 -42.04 -17.62 17.87
CA ILE A 9 -40.91 -17.51 16.93
C ILE A 9 -39.97 -16.40 17.43
N GLN A 10 -38.90 -16.79 18.12
CA GLN A 10 -37.92 -15.84 18.67
C GLN A 10 -36.98 -15.28 17.59
N ASP A 11 -36.40 -16.16 16.76
CA ASP A 11 -35.48 -15.81 15.66
C ASP A 11 -35.37 -16.99 14.68
N ILE A 12 -34.78 -16.76 13.49
CA ILE A 12 -34.36 -17.79 12.53
C ILE A 12 -32.84 -17.99 12.59
N ARG A 13 -32.34 -19.20 12.31
CA ARG A 13 -30.90 -19.52 12.46
C ARG A 13 -30.30 -20.05 11.17
N GLU A 14 -29.02 -19.79 10.97
CA GLU A 14 -28.17 -20.27 9.86
C GLU A 14 -28.68 -19.93 8.43
N TYR A 15 -29.65 -19.02 8.33
CA TYR A 15 -30.37 -18.68 7.10
C TYR A 15 -29.52 -17.95 6.05
N ASP A 16 -28.35 -17.43 6.44
CA ASP A 16 -27.44 -16.64 5.62
C ASP A 16 -26.11 -17.37 5.30
N VAL A 17 -26.06 -18.68 5.50
CA VAL A 17 -24.95 -19.55 5.08
C VAL A 17 -25.05 -19.80 3.56
N PRO A 18 -24.01 -19.47 2.75
CA PRO A 18 -24.04 -19.73 1.32
C PRO A 18 -24.20 -21.22 1.01
N TYR A 19 -25.02 -21.57 0.01
CA TYR A 19 -25.35 -22.96 -0.30
C TYR A 19 -24.11 -23.84 -0.62
N HIS A 20 -23.15 -23.32 -1.38
CA HIS A 20 -21.91 -24.05 -1.68
C HIS A 20 -21.04 -24.27 -0.43
N VAL A 21 -21.02 -23.31 0.51
CA VAL A 21 -20.36 -23.44 1.81
C VAL A 21 -21.06 -24.53 2.64
N ARG A 22 -22.39 -24.52 2.70
CA ARG A 22 -23.20 -25.55 3.37
C ARG A 22 -22.82 -26.95 2.88
N VAL A 23 -22.83 -27.18 1.56
CA VAL A 23 -22.47 -28.48 0.96
C VAL A 23 -21.02 -28.87 1.27
N ALA A 24 -20.07 -27.93 1.19
CA ALA A 24 -18.66 -28.21 1.50
C ALA A 24 -18.41 -28.51 2.99
N ILE A 25 -19.11 -27.85 3.91
CA ILE A 25 -19.05 -28.13 5.35
C ILE A 25 -19.65 -29.50 5.65
N ASP A 26 -20.91 -29.71 5.27
CA ASP A 26 -21.70 -30.90 5.67
C ASP A 26 -21.15 -32.21 5.07
N LEU A 27 -20.53 -32.16 3.89
CA LEU A 27 -19.91 -33.33 3.22
C LEU A 27 -18.39 -33.41 3.41
N ASP A 28 -17.78 -32.50 4.19
CA ASP A 28 -16.33 -32.29 4.35
C ASP A 28 -15.51 -32.27 3.03
N ILE A 29 -16.05 -31.58 2.02
CA ILE A 29 -15.40 -31.40 0.72
C ILE A 29 -14.54 -30.13 0.73
N ARG A 30 -13.29 -30.23 0.25
CA ARG A 30 -12.30 -29.14 0.17
C ARG A 30 -11.59 -29.17 -1.17
N VAL A 31 -11.45 -28.02 -1.82
CA VAL A 31 -10.72 -27.93 -3.10
C VAL A 31 -9.22 -28.15 -2.84
N GLY A 32 -8.55 -28.84 -3.76
CA GLY A 32 -7.12 -29.18 -3.64
C GLY A 32 -6.82 -30.47 -2.85
N LYS A 33 -7.84 -31.18 -2.34
CA LYS A 33 -7.71 -32.58 -1.88
C LYS A 33 -8.10 -33.58 -2.97
N TRP A 34 -7.59 -34.80 -2.89
CA TRP A 34 -7.96 -35.91 -3.77
C TRP A 34 -9.18 -36.65 -3.24
N TYR A 35 -10.13 -36.99 -4.12
CA TYR A 35 -11.34 -37.73 -3.78
C TYR A 35 -11.61 -38.87 -4.78
N THR A 36 -12.05 -40.02 -4.26
CA THR A 36 -12.77 -41.03 -5.04
C THR A 36 -14.24 -40.62 -5.09
N VAL A 37 -14.80 -40.49 -6.29
CA VAL A 37 -16.21 -40.14 -6.50
C VAL A 37 -16.98 -41.36 -6.98
N GLU A 38 -18.02 -41.74 -6.25
CA GLU A 38 -18.93 -42.83 -6.60
C GLU A 38 -20.36 -42.31 -6.76
N ALA A 39 -20.97 -42.53 -7.92
CA ALA A 39 -22.37 -42.19 -8.19
C ALA A 39 -23.22 -43.47 -8.30
N LYS A 40 -23.95 -43.81 -7.24
CA LYS A 40 -24.83 -45.00 -7.18
C LYS A 40 -26.28 -44.58 -6.97
N HIS A 41 -27.17 -44.98 -7.88
CA HIS A 41 -28.61 -44.68 -7.83
C HIS A 41 -28.94 -43.19 -7.59
N GLY A 42 -28.15 -42.29 -8.18
CA GLY A 42 -28.30 -40.83 -8.02
C GLY A 42 -27.72 -40.25 -6.73
N GLN A 43 -27.21 -41.06 -5.80
CA GLN A 43 -26.42 -40.59 -4.67
C GLN A 43 -24.94 -40.49 -5.07
N ILE A 44 -24.36 -39.30 -4.91
CA ILE A 44 -22.93 -39.05 -5.10
C ILE A 44 -22.25 -39.16 -3.73
N LYS A 45 -21.21 -39.98 -3.64
CA LYS A 45 -20.34 -40.10 -2.45
C LYS A 45 -18.91 -39.75 -2.84
N CYS A 46 -18.33 -38.80 -2.11
CA CYS A 46 -16.93 -38.40 -2.27
C CYS A 46 -16.14 -38.91 -1.05
N LYS A 47 -15.15 -39.77 -1.25
CA LYS A 47 -14.25 -40.25 -0.18
C LYS A 47 -12.86 -39.63 -0.38
N CYS A 48 -12.36 -38.91 0.62
CA CYS A 48 -11.03 -38.31 0.58
C CYS A 48 -9.93 -39.40 0.53
N ILE A 49 -8.86 -39.14 -0.22
CA ILE A 49 -7.66 -39.98 -0.33
C ILE A 49 -6.52 -39.27 0.41
N GLU A 50 -6.37 -39.53 1.71
CA GLU A 50 -5.46 -38.79 2.59
C GLU A 50 -3.97 -39.05 2.30
N GLU A 51 -3.63 -40.22 1.77
CA GLU A 51 -2.26 -40.62 1.43
C GLU A 51 -1.65 -39.77 0.30
N ARG A 52 -2.48 -39.23 -0.61
CA ARG A 52 -2.03 -38.45 -1.77
C ARG A 52 -1.95 -36.97 -1.43
N VAL A 53 -0.81 -36.56 -0.87
CA VAL A 53 -0.55 -35.15 -0.46
C VAL A 53 -0.06 -34.28 -1.63
N ALA A 54 0.61 -34.87 -2.62
CA ALA A 54 1.07 -34.15 -3.80
C ALA A 54 -0.12 -33.62 -4.62
N ARG A 55 0.01 -32.41 -5.15
CA ARG A 55 -1.05 -31.74 -5.93
C ARG A 55 -1.16 -32.32 -7.34
N PRO A 56 -2.32 -32.17 -8.01
CA PRO A 56 -2.35 -32.26 -9.46
C PRO A 56 -1.61 -31.07 -10.07
N ASP A 57 -1.16 -31.23 -11.30
CA ASP A 57 -0.63 -30.16 -12.15
C ASP A 57 -1.77 -29.65 -13.06
N PRO A 58 -2.44 -28.54 -12.72
CA PRO A 58 -3.45 -27.93 -13.58
C PRO A 58 -2.80 -27.21 -14.76
N ILE A 59 -3.48 -27.15 -15.90
CA ILE A 59 -3.11 -26.22 -16.98
C ILE A 59 -3.38 -24.79 -16.50
N VAL A 60 -2.32 -23.99 -16.44
CA VAL A 60 -2.30 -22.60 -16.00
C VAL A 60 -1.99 -21.69 -17.19
N MET A 61 -2.91 -20.77 -17.47
CA MET A 61 -2.72 -19.73 -18.48
C MET A 61 -2.65 -18.36 -17.80
N ALA A 62 -1.51 -17.67 -17.89
CA ALA A 62 -1.38 -16.28 -17.44
C ALA A 62 -1.37 -15.35 -18.64
N PHE A 63 -2.11 -14.24 -18.62
CA PHE A 63 -2.13 -13.27 -19.71
C PHE A 63 -2.14 -11.82 -19.22
N ASP A 64 -1.70 -10.94 -20.12
CA ASP A 64 -1.70 -9.48 -19.99
C ASP A 64 -2.09 -8.87 -21.36
N ILE A 65 -2.51 -7.59 -21.41
CA ILE A 65 -2.94 -6.92 -22.65
C ILE A 65 -2.36 -5.52 -22.81
N GLU A 66 -1.96 -5.21 -24.04
CA GLU A 66 -1.55 -3.85 -24.42
C GLU A 66 -2.61 -3.18 -25.27
N THR A 67 -2.92 -1.93 -24.95
CA THR A 67 -4.03 -1.18 -25.57
C THR A 67 -3.56 0.17 -26.08
N THR A 68 -4.19 0.67 -27.15
CA THR A 68 -3.99 2.07 -27.52
C THR A 68 -4.49 2.98 -26.41
N LYS A 69 -3.93 4.18 -26.32
CA LYS A 69 -4.50 5.21 -25.48
C LYS A 69 -4.35 6.60 -26.08
N LEU A 70 -5.25 7.49 -25.70
CA LEU A 70 -5.07 8.91 -25.95
C LEU A 70 -3.94 9.47 -25.04
N PRO A 71 -3.13 10.42 -25.54
CA PRO A 71 -2.08 11.06 -24.74
C PRO A 71 -2.63 11.69 -23.46
N LEU A 72 -1.92 11.47 -22.35
CA LEU A 72 -2.23 11.92 -20.98
C LEU A 72 -3.55 11.36 -20.41
N LYS A 73 -4.14 10.35 -21.04
CA LYS A 73 -5.39 9.68 -20.62
C LYS A 73 -5.19 8.19 -20.33
N PHE A 74 -6.14 7.61 -19.61
CA PHE A 74 -6.32 6.16 -19.54
C PHE A 74 -6.95 5.64 -20.84
N PRO A 75 -6.72 4.36 -21.21
CA PRO A 75 -7.45 3.69 -22.30
C PRO A 75 -8.97 3.73 -22.06
N ASP A 76 -9.75 3.95 -23.13
CA ASP A 76 -11.21 3.89 -23.12
C ASP A 76 -11.68 2.83 -24.14
N ALA A 77 -12.11 1.66 -23.66
CA ALA A 77 -12.45 0.51 -24.49
C ALA A 77 -13.54 0.78 -25.55
N ALA A 78 -14.29 1.89 -25.45
CA ALA A 78 -15.25 2.30 -26.48
C ALA A 78 -14.59 2.90 -27.74
N ILE A 79 -13.33 3.36 -27.65
CA ILE A 79 -12.60 4.04 -28.75
C ILE A 79 -11.20 3.49 -28.99
N ASP A 80 -10.53 3.01 -27.95
CA ASP A 80 -9.20 2.41 -27.99
C ASP A 80 -9.29 0.91 -28.34
N GLN A 81 -8.22 0.36 -28.92
CA GLN A 81 -8.13 -1.02 -29.38
C GLN A 81 -7.03 -1.80 -28.65
N ILE A 82 -7.13 -3.13 -28.65
CA ILE A 82 -6.05 -4.03 -28.25
C ILE A 82 -4.97 -4.04 -29.33
N MET A 83 -3.72 -3.79 -28.93
CA MET A 83 -2.52 -3.85 -29.75
C MET A 83 -1.83 -5.21 -29.65
N MET A 84 -1.75 -5.76 -28.44
CA MET A 84 -1.10 -7.05 -28.16
C MET A 84 -1.83 -7.80 -27.04
N ILE A 85 -1.77 -9.13 -27.08
CA ILE A 85 -2.13 -10.01 -25.95
C ILE A 85 -0.97 -10.98 -25.75
N SER A 86 -0.24 -10.83 -24.64
CA SER A 86 0.83 -11.74 -24.24
C SER A 86 0.29 -12.77 -23.25
N TYR A 87 0.71 -14.02 -23.36
CA TYR A 87 0.32 -15.05 -22.42
C TYR A 87 1.33 -16.19 -22.32
N MET A 88 1.33 -16.89 -21.18
CA MET A 88 2.07 -18.12 -20.97
C MET A 88 1.11 -19.26 -20.63
N ILE A 89 1.36 -20.44 -21.19
CA ILE A 89 0.66 -21.70 -20.85
C ILE A 89 1.72 -22.70 -20.40
N ASP A 90 1.67 -23.10 -19.13
CA ASP A 90 2.55 -24.09 -18.49
C ASP A 90 4.07 -23.90 -18.74
N GLY A 91 4.50 -22.66 -19.02
CA GLY A 91 5.90 -22.28 -19.27
C GLY A 91 6.24 -21.93 -20.73
N GLN A 92 5.37 -22.26 -21.69
CA GLN A 92 5.50 -21.78 -23.07
C GLN A 92 4.85 -20.41 -23.23
N GLY A 93 5.59 -19.42 -23.72
CA GLY A 93 5.10 -18.09 -24.04
C GLY A 93 4.46 -18.01 -25.44
N PHE A 94 3.49 -17.11 -25.57
CA PHE A 94 2.83 -16.73 -26.81
C PHE A 94 2.50 -15.24 -26.82
N LEU A 95 2.55 -14.61 -27.98
CA LEU A 95 2.13 -13.22 -28.19
C LEU A 95 1.21 -13.15 -29.41
N ILE A 96 0.08 -12.45 -29.31
CA ILE A 96 -0.77 -12.15 -30.46
C ILE A 96 -0.70 -10.64 -30.70
N THR A 97 -0.38 -10.20 -31.92
CA THR A 97 -0.22 -8.78 -32.28
C THR A 97 -1.31 -8.32 -33.26
N ASN A 98 -1.75 -7.06 -33.14
CA ASN A 98 -2.71 -6.42 -34.03
C ASN A 98 -2.00 -5.62 -35.13
N ARG A 99 -1.96 -6.16 -36.35
CA ARG A 99 -1.27 -5.55 -37.50
C ARG A 99 -1.97 -4.31 -38.09
N GLU A 100 -3.15 -3.91 -37.58
CA GLU A 100 -3.73 -2.59 -37.89
C GLU A 100 -3.04 -1.43 -37.12
N ILE A 101 -2.28 -1.73 -36.07
CA ILE A 101 -1.67 -0.74 -35.16
C ILE A 101 -0.16 -0.92 -35.03
N VAL A 102 0.29 -2.16 -34.84
CA VAL A 102 1.71 -2.53 -34.88
C VAL A 102 2.22 -2.27 -36.31
N SER A 103 3.44 -1.76 -36.51
CA SER A 103 3.95 -1.42 -37.86
C SER A 103 4.55 -2.61 -38.61
N GLU A 104 5.36 -3.45 -37.96
CA GLU A 104 6.01 -4.62 -38.56
C GLU A 104 5.54 -5.96 -37.95
N ASP A 105 5.82 -7.05 -38.67
CA ASP A 105 5.59 -8.41 -38.14
C ASP A 105 6.67 -8.69 -37.10
N ILE A 106 6.29 -9.22 -35.94
CA ILE A 106 7.23 -9.59 -34.87
C ILE A 106 7.59 -11.07 -34.99
N ASP A 107 8.89 -11.38 -35.05
CA ASP A 107 9.44 -12.75 -35.14
C ASP A 107 9.50 -13.44 -33.76
N ASP A 108 9.55 -14.77 -33.73
CA ASP A 108 9.72 -15.57 -32.50
C ASP A 108 11.02 -15.20 -31.74
N PHE A 109 10.91 -14.93 -30.44
CA PHE A 109 12.03 -14.53 -29.57
C PHE A 109 11.92 -15.12 -28.16
N ASP A 110 12.99 -14.98 -27.37
CA ASP A 110 13.09 -15.50 -26.00
C ASP A 110 13.28 -14.35 -24.99
N TYR A 111 12.39 -14.27 -23.99
CA TYR A 111 12.51 -13.39 -22.84
C TYR A 111 12.74 -14.22 -21.57
N THR A 112 14.01 -14.53 -21.30
CA THR A 112 14.45 -15.30 -20.14
C THR A 112 15.24 -14.39 -19.16
N PRO A 113 14.58 -13.67 -18.24
CA PRO A 113 15.25 -12.73 -17.32
C PRO A 113 16.12 -13.41 -16.26
N LYS A 114 15.91 -14.71 -16.01
CA LYS A 114 16.81 -15.61 -15.25
C LYS A 114 16.70 -17.03 -15.79
N PRO A 115 17.71 -17.89 -15.60
CA PRO A 115 17.63 -19.33 -15.92
C PRO A 115 16.53 -20.11 -15.19
N GLU A 116 15.90 -19.53 -14.16
CA GLU A 116 14.77 -20.11 -13.43
C GLU A 116 13.40 -19.57 -13.86
N PHE A 117 13.38 -18.76 -14.93
CA PHE A 117 12.27 -18.02 -15.52
C PHE A 117 12.40 -18.05 -17.06
N GLU A 118 12.35 -19.24 -17.64
CA GLU A 118 12.40 -19.42 -19.10
C GLU A 118 11.15 -18.81 -19.75
N GLY A 119 11.33 -18.13 -20.88
CA GLY A 119 10.24 -17.47 -21.59
C GLY A 119 10.42 -17.48 -23.10
N PRO A 120 10.43 -18.65 -23.78
CA PRO A 120 10.36 -18.69 -25.23
C PRO A 120 8.97 -18.25 -25.70
N PHE A 121 8.88 -17.30 -26.64
CA PHE A 121 7.62 -16.78 -27.18
C PHE A 121 7.43 -17.14 -28.66
N VAL A 122 6.26 -17.73 -28.96
CA VAL A 122 5.77 -17.92 -30.33
C VAL A 122 4.78 -16.83 -30.68
N ILE A 123 4.96 -16.16 -31.82
CA ILE A 123 4.22 -14.95 -32.17
C ILE A 123 3.16 -15.21 -33.25
N PHE A 124 1.96 -14.66 -33.03
CA PHE A 124 0.85 -14.68 -33.97
C PHE A 124 0.56 -13.26 -34.44
N ASN A 125 1.08 -12.90 -35.60
CA ASN A 125 0.82 -11.62 -36.26
C ASN A 125 -0.56 -11.64 -36.95
N GLU A 126 -1.59 -11.15 -36.27
CA GLU A 126 -2.98 -11.21 -36.74
C GLU A 126 -3.42 -9.92 -37.44
N ALA A 127 -4.18 -10.07 -38.52
CA ALA A 127 -4.43 -8.98 -39.47
C ALA A 127 -5.26 -7.80 -38.94
N ASN A 128 -5.99 -7.97 -37.82
CA ASN A 128 -6.82 -6.95 -37.17
C ASN A 128 -7.28 -7.41 -35.76
N GLU A 129 -7.89 -6.50 -34.99
CA GLU A 129 -8.35 -6.76 -33.61
C GLU A 129 -9.38 -7.91 -33.51
N GLU A 130 -10.27 -8.09 -34.50
CA GLU A 130 -11.24 -9.19 -34.54
C GLU A 130 -10.50 -10.54 -34.58
N LYS A 131 -9.46 -10.67 -35.41
CA LYS A 131 -8.63 -11.88 -35.51
C LYS A 131 -7.76 -12.11 -34.27
N VAL A 132 -7.28 -11.06 -33.62
CA VAL A 132 -6.59 -11.16 -32.32
C VAL A 132 -7.50 -11.82 -31.28
N LEU A 133 -8.75 -11.36 -31.16
CA LEU A 133 -9.73 -11.89 -30.21
C LEU A 133 -10.16 -13.32 -30.55
N GLU A 134 -10.45 -13.62 -31.82
CA GLU A 134 -10.74 -14.98 -32.28
C GLU A 134 -9.59 -15.96 -31.99
N ARG A 135 -8.34 -15.54 -32.24
CA ARG A 135 -7.13 -16.33 -31.92
C ARG A 135 -7.04 -16.60 -30.43
N PHE A 136 -7.17 -15.57 -29.60
CA PHE A 136 -7.08 -15.68 -28.14
C PHE A 136 -8.15 -16.63 -27.58
N PHE A 137 -9.41 -16.46 -27.96
CA PHE A 137 -10.49 -17.37 -27.54
C PHE A 137 -10.31 -18.78 -28.10
N GLY A 138 -9.79 -18.93 -29.32
CA GLY A 138 -9.40 -20.21 -29.91
C GLY A 138 -8.38 -20.95 -29.04
N MET A 139 -7.28 -20.29 -28.69
CA MET A 139 -6.21 -20.84 -27.86
C MET A 139 -6.69 -21.25 -26.46
N ILE A 140 -7.63 -20.50 -25.85
CA ILE A 140 -8.28 -20.89 -24.59
C ILE A 140 -9.11 -22.18 -24.76
N LYS A 141 -9.89 -22.30 -25.85
CA LYS A 141 -10.72 -23.49 -26.14
C LYS A 141 -9.88 -24.75 -26.43
N ASP A 142 -8.73 -24.58 -27.07
CA ASP A 142 -7.83 -25.68 -27.42
C ASP A 142 -6.98 -26.15 -26.22
N SER A 143 -6.37 -25.22 -25.47
CA SER A 143 -5.56 -25.53 -24.28
C SER A 143 -6.38 -25.93 -23.04
N ARG A 144 -7.63 -25.44 -22.93
CA ARG A 144 -8.57 -25.73 -21.83
C ARG A 144 -7.99 -25.44 -20.45
N PRO A 145 -7.52 -24.20 -20.18
CA PRO A 145 -6.93 -23.85 -18.91
C PRO A 145 -7.95 -24.02 -17.79
N THR A 146 -7.53 -24.67 -16.71
CA THR A 146 -8.36 -24.79 -15.49
C THR A 146 -8.15 -23.62 -14.53
N ILE A 147 -7.09 -22.84 -14.77
CA ILE A 147 -6.76 -21.63 -14.04
C ILE A 147 -6.29 -20.56 -15.05
N MET A 148 -6.94 -19.41 -15.03
CA MET A 148 -6.49 -18.21 -15.75
C MET A 148 -5.99 -17.17 -14.76
N VAL A 149 -4.85 -16.56 -15.05
CA VAL A 149 -4.12 -15.64 -14.17
C VAL A 149 -3.97 -14.30 -14.87
N THR A 150 -4.15 -13.21 -14.13
CA THR A 150 -3.92 -11.83 -14.57
C THR A 150 -3.27 -11.02 -13.44
N TYR A 151 -2.84 -9.79 -13.72
CA TYR A 151 -2.45 -8.83 -12.70
C TYR A 151 -3.37 -7.60 -12.75
N ASN A 152 -4.34 -7.49 -11.83
CA ASN A 152 -5.40 -6.47 -11.84
C ASN A 152 -6.46 -6.65 -12.97
N GLY A 153 -6.53 -7.84 -13.58
CA GLY A 153 -7.42 -8.12 -14.71
C GLY A 153 -8.91 -8.07 -14.40
N ASP A 154 -9.34 -8.15 -13.13
CA ASP A 154 -10.74 -7.90 -12.77
C ASP A 154 -11.18 -6.44 -13.07
N PHE A 155 -10.23 -5.49 -13.11
CA PHE A 155 -10.49 -4.05 -13.21
C PHE A 155 -9.95 -3.37 -14.49
N PHE A 156 -9.17 -4.08 -15.31
CA PHE A 156 -8.65 -3.56 -16.58
C PHE A 156 -8.84 -4.57 -17.71
N ASP A 157 -8.09 -5.68 -17.69
CA ASP A 157 -7.92 -6.62 -18.80
C ASP A 157 -9.24 -7.25 -19.25
N TRP A 158 -9.96 -7.93 -18.36
CA TRP A 158 -11.23 -8.58 -18.69
C TRP A 158 -12.33 -7.59 -19.09
N PRO A 159 -12.54 -6.45 -18.40
CA PRO A 159 -13.43 -5.40 -18.89
C PRO A 159 -13.11 -4.91 -20.30
N PHE A 160 -11.83 -4.77 -20.63
CA PHE A 160 -11.40 -4.31 -21.95
C PHE A 160 -11.67 -5.37 -23.01
N VAL A 161 -11.25 -6.63 -22.78
CA VAL A 161 -11.50 -7.77 -23.68
C VAL A 161 -13.00 -7.99 -23.92
N GLU A 162 -13.83 -7.95 -22.87
CA GLU A 162 -15.29 -8.09 -22.99
C GLU A 162 -15.90 -6.96 -23.84
N ALA A 163 -15.47 -5.71 -23.61
CA ALA A 163 -15.96 -4.57 -24.36
C ALA A 163 -15.54 -4.60 -25.84
N ARG A 164 -14.28 -4.93 -26.14
CA ARG A 164 -13.77 -5.05 -27.52
C ARG A 164 -14.40 -6.24 -28.26
N ALA A 165 -14.55 -7.39 -27.61
CA ALA A 165 -15.30 -8.52 -28.15
C ALA A 165 -16.74 -8.12 -28.50
N SER A 166 -17.43 -7.39 -27.62
CA SER A 166 -18.78 -6.90 -27.88
C SER A 166 -18.87 -5.88 -29.02
N VAL A 167 -17.81 -5.11 -29.33
CA VAL A 167 -17.77 -4.21 -30.50
C VAL A 167 -17.77 -5.04 -31.80
N HIS A 168 -16.98 -6.11 -31.84
CA HIS A 168 -16.92 -7.04 -32.98
C HIS A 168 -18.06 -8.08 -33.01
N GLY A 169 -19.06 -7.95 -32.13
CA GLY A 169 -20.21 -8.86 -32.07
C GLY A 169 -19.93 -10.24 -31.46
N ILE A 170 -18.77 -10.42 -30.81
CA ILE A 170 -18.36 -11.66 -30.15
C ILE A 170 -18.87 -11.68 -28.70
N ASP A 171 -19.63 -12.71 -28.33
CA ASP A 171 -20.14 -12.92 -26.97
C ASP A 171 -19.12 -13.74 -26.16
N MET A 172 -18.27 -13.06 -25.38
CA MET A 172 -17.21 -13.67 -24.56
C MET A 172 -17.73 -14.78 -23.63
N TYR A 173 -18.95 -14.65 -23.10
CA TYR A 173 -19.54 -15.67 -22.23
C TYR A 173 -19.91 -16.94 -23.00
N ARG A 174 -20.29 -16.84 -24.28
CA ARG A 174 -20.50 -18.02 -25.14
C ARG A 174 -19.21 -18.67 -25.60
N GLU A 175 -18.19 -17.85 -25.89
CA GLU A 175 -16.90 -18.35 -26.39
C GLU A 175 -16.10 -19.10 -25.32
N ILE A 176 -15.95 -18.51 -24.13
CA ILE A 176 -15.06 -19.02 -23.07
C ILE A 176 -15.71 -19.12 -21.68
N GLY A 177 -17.00 -18.80 -21.52
CA GLY A 177 -17.71 -18.97 -20.25
C GLY A 177 -17.37 -17.97 -19.14
N PHE A 178 -16.56 -16.95 -19.41
CA PHE A 178 -16.25 -15.86 -18.49
C PHE A 178 -17.32 -14.77 -18.53
N ARG A 179 -17.65 -14.21 -17.37
CA ARG A 179 -18.51 -13.02 -17.23
C ARG A 179 -18.26 -12.30 -15.91
N LYS A 180 -18.66 -11.03 -15.86
CA LYS A 180 -18.68 -10.24 -14.61
C LYS A 180 -19.77 -10.72 -13.65
N ASN A 181 -19.49 -10.71 -12.35
CA ASN A 181 -20.45 -11.04 -11.28
C ASN A 181 -20.95 -9.78 -10.52
N SER A 182 -21.72 -9.98 -9.45
CA SER A 182 -22.27 -8.88 -8.62
C SER A 182 -21.25 -8.13 -7.75
N ASP A 183 -20.07 -8.70 -7.55
CA ASP A 183 -18.95 -8.09 -6.81
C ASP A 183 -18.00 -7.35 -7.79
N ASP A 184 -18.43 -7.13 -9.04
CA ASP A 184 -17.67 -6.50 -10.14
C ASP A 184 -16.38 -7.26 -10.55
N VAL A 185 -16.29 -8.57 -10.30
CA VAL A 185 -15.15 -9.42 -10.71
C VAL A 185 -15.52 -10.45 -11.77
N TYR A 186 -14.54 -10.87 -12.58
CA TYR A 186 -14.73 -11.85 -13.65
C TYR A 186 -14.53 -13.28 -13.15
N GLN A 187 -15.47 -14.15 -13.49
CA GLN A 187 -15.48 -15.56 -13.08
C GLN A 187 -16.02 -16.44 -14.22
N SER A 188 -15.61 -17.71 -14.22
CA SER A 188 -16.19 -18.76 -15.06
C SER A 188 -16.65 -19.96 -14.20
N THR A 189 -17.29 -20.95 -14.82
CA THR A 189 -17.76 -22.17 -14.13
C THR A 189 -16.74 -23.31 -14.08
N HIS A 190 -15.73 -23.29 -14.96
CA HIS A 190 -14.81 -24.42 -15.20
C HIS A 190 -13.33 -24.03 -15.04
N CYS A 191 -13.04 -22.73 -15.09
CA CYS A 191 -11.71 -22.15 -14.96
C CYS A 191 -11.70 -21.08 -13.85
N ALA A 192 -10.80 -21.23 -12.88
CA ALA A 192 -10.66 -20.31 -11.77
C ALA A 192 -9.90 -19.04 -12.20
N HIS A 193 -10.41 -17.84 -11.88
CA HIS A 193 -9.74 -16.59 -12.25
C HIS A 193 -8.87 -16.08 -11.10
N MET A 194 -7.56 -16.30 -11.21
CA MET A 194 -6.58 -15.92 -10.19
C MET A 194 -5.93 -14.56 -10.49
N ASP A 195 -6.63 -13.47 -10.17
CA ASP A 195 -6.04 -12.13 -10.20
C ASP A 195 -4.95 -12.01 -9.10
N ALA A 196 -3.68 -12.03 -9.52
CA ALA A 196 -2.53 -11.99 -8.63
C ALA A 196 -2.48 -10.69 -7.79
N PHE A 197 -3.08 -9.60 -8.27
CA PHE A 197 -3.13 -8.33 -7.54
C PHE A 197 -3.99 -8.43 -6.27
N ALA A 198 -5.00 -9.32 -6.22
CA ALA A 198 -5.76 -9.58 -5.00
C ALA A 198 -4.87 -10.18 -3.90
N TRP A 199 -4.02 -11.17 -4.24
CA TRP A 199 -3.02 -11.73 -3.33
C TRP A 199 -1.97 -10.69 -2.93
N VAL A 200 -1.48 -9.88 -3.89
CA VAL A 200 -0.54 -8.78 -3.59
C VAL A 200 -1.13 -7.81 -2.56
N ASN A 201 -2.43 -7.50 -2.67
CA ASN A 201 -3.07 -6.56 -1.76
C ASN A 201 -3.28 -7.09 -0.34
N ARG A 202 -3.55 -8.39 -0.21
CA ARG A 202 -3.93 -9.05 1.05
C ARG A 202 -2.76 -9.73 1.78
N ASP A 203 -1.95 -10.50 1.06
CA ASP A 203 -1.09 -11.54 1.65
C ASP A 203 0.41 -11.34 1.38
N SER A 204 0.80 -10.50 0.42
CA SER A 204 2.23 -10.33 0.05
C SER A 204 3.12 -9.69 1.13
N TYR A 205 2.50 -9.07 2.15
CA TYR A 205 3.10 -8.15 3.12
C TYR A 205 3.81 -6.91 2.51
N LEU A 206 3.65 -6.65 1.21
CA LEU A 206 4.22 -5.46 0.57
C LEU A 206 3.42 -4.20 0.92
N PRO A 207 4.11 -3.06 1.20
CA PRO A 207 3.44 -1.80 1.45
C PRO A 207 2.72 -1.33 0.18
N GLN A 208 1.66 -0.53 0.33
CA GLN A 208 0.83 -0.07 -0.80
C GLN A 208 1.60 0.67 -1.92
N GLY A 209 2.81 1.16 -1.64
CA GLY A 209 3.71 1.80 -2.62
C GLY A 209 4.54 0.85 -3.47
N SER A 210 4.51 -0.45 -3.18
CA SER A 210 5.28 -1.51 -3.87
C SER A 210 4.35 -2.64 -4.33
N ARG A 211 3.19 -2.26 -4.89
CA ARG A 211 2.15 -3.19 -5.39
C ARG A 211 1.83 -3.03 -6.88
N GLY A 212 2.65 -2.29 -7.63
CA GLY A 212 2.64 -2.40 -9.10
C GLY A 212 3.48 -3.62 -9.50
N LEU A 213 3.16 -4.25 -10.64
CA LEU A 213 3.76 -5.51 -11.10
C LEU A 213 5.30 -5.46 -11.01
N LYS A 214 5.96 -4.50 -11.66
CA LYS A 214 7.40 -4.22 -11.53
C LYS A 214 7.95 -4.28 -10.10
N ALA A 215 7.34 -3.55 -9.16
CA ALA A 215 7.80 -3.49 -7.79
C ALA A 215 7.59 -4.81 -7.02
N VAL A 216 6.60 -5.63 -7.43
CA VAL A 216 6.37 -6.97 -6.90
C VAL A 216 7.39 -7.96 -7.49
N THR A 217 7.66 -7.89 -8.80
CA THR A 217 8.68 -8.67 -9.50
C THR A 217 10.04 -8.48 -8.85
N VAL A 218 10.50 -7.23 -8.67
CA VAL A 218 11.75 -6.92 -7.95
C VAL A 218 11.74 -7.46 -6.51
N ALA A 219 10.63 -7.35 -5.79
CA ALA A 219 10.56 -7.72 -4.37
C ALA A 219 10.30 -9.22 -4.10
N LYS A 220 9.89 -10.00 -5.11
CA LYS A 220 9.51 -11.43 -4.98
C LYS A 220 10.30 -12.33 -5.93
N LEU A 221 10.35 -12.00 -7.22
CA LEU A 221 11.10 -12.75 -8.24
C LEU A 221 12.58 -12.31 -8.32
N GLY A 222 12.91 -11.12 -7.81
CA GLY A 222 14.28 -10.66 -7.61
C GLY A 222 15.04 -10.36 -8.90
N TYR A 223 14.35 -9.90 -9.94
CA TYR A 223 14.91 -9.24 -11.12
C TYR A 223 14.16 -7.93 -11.37
N ASP A 224 14.75 -7.04 -12.16
CA ASP A 224 14.09 -5.81 -12.62
C ASP A 224 13.46 -6.11 -13.99
N PRO A 225 12.12 -6.11 -14.13
CA PRO A 225 11.49 -6.28 -15.43
C PRO A 225 11.55 -4.99 -16.24
N ASP A 226 11.35 -5.15 -17.54
CA ASP A 226 11.35 -4.08 -18.53
C ASP A 226 10.31 -3.00 -18.13
N GLU A 227 10.64 -1.72 -18.33
CA GLU A 227 9.79 -0.60 -17.94
C GLU A 227 9.66 0.39 -19.10
N LEU A 228 8.43 0.51 -19.61
CA LEU A 228 8.04 1.46 -20.64
C LEU A 228 7.11 2.51 -20.03
N ASP A 229 7.29 3.79 -20.38
CA ASP A 229 6.31 4.81 -19.97
C ASP A 229 5.00 4.58 -20.74
N PRO A 230 3.84 4.52 -20.07
CA PRO A 230 2.56 4.34 -20.74
C PRO A 230 2.24 5.34 -21.86
N GLU A 231 2.79 6.54 -21.83
CA GLU A 231 2.64 7.51 -22.92
C GLU A 231 3.43 7.15 -24.20
N LEU A 232 4.45 6.30 -24.11
CA LEU A 232 5.28 5.83 -25.22
C LEU A 232 4.75 4.56 -25.90
N MET A 233 3.88 3.78 -25.24
CA MET A 233 3.36 2.50 -25.77
C MET A 233 2.69 2.64 -27.14
N THR A 234 1.75 3.59 -27.28
CA THR A 234 1.02 3.79 -28.56
C THR A 234 1.92 4.38 -29.68
N PRO A 235 2.86 5.29 -29.42
CA PRO A 235 3.93 5.62 -30.37
C PRO A 235 4.81 4.41 -30.75
N TYR A 236 5.26 3.62 -29.78
CA TYR A 236 6.19 2.50 -30.00
C TYR A 236 5.58 1.38 -30.82
N ALA A 237 4.26 1.17 -30.77
CA ALA A 237 3.58 0.26 -31.70
C ALA A 237 3.86 0.58 -33.18
N ALA A 238 4.09 1.86 -33.53
CA ALA A 238 4.45 2.27 -34.89
C ALA A 238 5.97 2.47 -35.09
N GLU A 239 6.68 2.95 -34.07
CA GLU A 239 8.07 3.42 -34.18
C GLU A 239 9.13 2.40 -33.73
N ARG A 240 8.80 1.56 -32.75
CA ARG A 240 9.70 0.58 -32.10
C ARG A 240 8.91 -0.66 -31.60
N PRO A 241 8.21 -1.39 -32.49
CA PRO A 241 7.23 -2.39 -32.06
C PRO A 241 7.87 -3.62 -31.40
N GLN A 242 9.11 -3.99 -31.75
CA GLN A 242 9.87 -5.04 -31.05
C GLN A 242 10.05 -4.72 -29.55
N VAL A 243 10.39 -3.47 -29.21
CA VAL A 243 10.56 -3.03 -27.80
C VAL A 243 9.23 -3.07 -27.04
N LEU A 244 8.11 -2.80 -27.72
CA LEU A 244 6.78 -2.95 -27.14
C LEU A 244 6.40 -4.43 -26.94
N ALA A 245 6.81 -5.31 -27.86
CA ALA A 245 6.60 -6.75 -27.72
C ALA A 245 7.41 -7.32 -26.55
N GLU A 246 8.68 -6.93 -26.40
CA GLU A 246 9.55 -7.28 -25.25
C GLU A 246 8.94 -6.85 -23.91
N TYR A 247 8.44 -5.61 -23.83
CA TYR A 247 7.70 -5.12 -22.66
C TYR A 247 6.45 -5.98 -22.38
N SER A 248 5.64 -6.26 -23.39
CA SER A 248 4.38 -7.03 -23.24
C SER A 248 4.63 -8.46 -22.77
N VAL A 249 5.68 -9.13 -23.28
CA VAL A 249 6.01 -10.49 -22.82
C VAL A 249 6.65 -10.49 -21.43
N SER A 250 7.39 -9.44 -21.06
CA SER A 250 7.95 -9.26 -19.71
C SER A 250 6.86 -9.28 -18.63
N ASP A 251 5.74 -8.58 -18.84
CA ASP A 251 4.63 -8.55 -17.87
C ASP A 251 3.87 -9.89 -17.81
N ALA A 252 3.76 -10.64 -18.92
CA ALA A 252 3.24 -12.01 -18.91
C ALA A 252 4.15 -12.99 -18.14
N VAL A 253 5.47 -12.95 -18.38
CA VAL A 253 6.49 -13.76 -17.66
C VAL A 253 6.46 -13.44 -16.16
N ALA A 254 6.44 -12.16 -15.81
CA ALA A 254 6.34 -11.71 -14.42
C ALA A 254 5.06 -12.22 -13.75
N THR A 255 3.91 -12.11 -14.42
CA THR A 255 2.61 -12.56 -13.90
C THR A 255 2.54 -14.07 -13.73
N TYR A 256 2.98 -14.85 -14.73
CA TYR A 256 3.01 -16.31 -14.69
C TYR A 256 3.88 -16.82 -13.52
N TYR A 257 5.12 -16.35 -13.43
CA TYR A 257 6.05 -16.85 -12.40
C TYR A 257 5.76 -16.31 -11.00
N LEU A 258 5.21 -15.10 -10.86
CA LEU A 258 4.66 -14.61 -9.59
C LEU A 258 3.54 -15.54 -9.09
N TYR A 259 2.64 -15.94 -9.99
CA TYR A 259 1.58 -16.87 -9.67
C TYR A 259 2.12 -18.25 -9.28
N MET A 260 2.96 -18.85 -10.12
CA MET A 260 3.46 -20.21 -9.90
C MET A 260 4.35 -20.34 -8.65
N LYS A 261 5.24 -19.36 -8.37
CA LYS A 261 6.12 -19.40 -7.19
C LYS A 261 5.43 -18.99 -5.88
N TYR A 262 4.41 -18.11 -5.92
CA TYR A 262 3.80 -17.55 -4.70
C TYR A 262 2.29 -17.79 -4.54
N VAL A 263 1.49 -17.43 -5.55
CA VAL A 263 0.02 -17.41 -5.40
C VAL A 263 -0.58 -18.82 -5.45
N HIS A 264 -0.20 -19.63 -6.45
CA HIS A 264 -0.65 -21.01 -6.62
C HIS A 264 -0.39 -21.87 -5.36
N PRO A 265 0.85 -21.98 -4.84
CA PRO A 265 1.11 -22.82 -3.68
C PRO A 265 0.33 -22.34 -2.44
N PHE A 266 0.17 -21.03 -2.27
CA PHE A 266 -0.54 -20.41 -1.14
C PHE A 266 -2.07 -20.58 -1.19
N ILE A 267 -2.73 -20.23 -2.30
CA ILE A 267 -4.20 -20.25 -2.42
C ILE A 267 -4.74 -21.67 -2.38
N PHE A 268 -4.12 -22.62 -3.09
CA PHE A 268 -4.57 -24.01 -3.05
C PHE A 268 -4.22 -24.70 -1.71
N SER A 269 -3.17 -24.26 -1.00
CA SER A 269 -2.96 -24.66 0.42
C SER A 269 -4.15 -24.27 1.29
N LEU A 270 -4.62 -23.02 1.17
CA LEU A 270 -5.78 -22.51 1.90
C LEU A 270 -7.09 -23.24 1.52
N CYS A 271 -7.27 -23.61 0.27
CA CYS A 271 -8.43 -24.38 -0.18
C CYS A 271 -8.54 -25.75 0.50
N THR A 272 -7.42 -26.39 0.88
CA THR A 272 -7.45 -27.72 1.55
C THR A 272 -8.10 -27.70 2.95
N ILE A 273 -8.24 -26.51 3.56
CA ILE A 273 -8.80 -26.33 4.91
C ILE A 273 -10.11 -25.52 4.90
N ILE A 274 -10.24 -24.51 4.03
CA ILE A 274 -11.40 -23.63 3.95
C ILE A 274 -12.47 -24.20 2.99
N PRO A 275 -13.77 -24.22 3.35
CA PRO A 275 -14.86 -24.70 2.51
C PRO A 275 -15.27 -23.67 1.43
N LEU A 276 -14.30 -23.20 0.62
CA LEU A 276 -14.51 -22.22 -0.46
C LEU A 276 -13.72 -22.63 -1.72
N GLY A 277 -14.16 -22.12 -2.88
CA GLY A 277 -13.40 -22.22 -4.13
C GLY A 277 -12.19 -21.27 -4.16
N PRO A 278 -11.22 -21.49 -5.06
CA PRO A 278 -9.98 -20.71 -5.11
C PRO A 278 -10.23 -19.22 -5.35
N ASP A 279 -11.23 -18.86 -6.17
CA ASP A 279 -11.64 -17.46 -6.41
C ASP A 279 -12.06 -16.73 -5.13
N ASP A 280 -12.88 -17.36 -4.29
CA ASP A 280 -13.30 -16.79 -3.02
C ASP A 280 -12.17 -16.80 -1.98
N VAL A 281 -11.35 -17.86 -1.95
CA VAL A 281 -10.16 -17.94 -1.09
C VAL A 281 -9.13 -16.86 -1.45
N LEU A 282 -9.06 -16.43 -2.70
CA LEU A 282 -8.22 -15.32 -3.16
C LEU A 282 -8.84 -13.95 -2.85
N ARG A 283 -10.13 -13.74 -3.15
CA ARG A 283 -10.77 -12.42 -3.11
C ARG A 283 -11.37 -12.02 -1.76
N LYS A 284 -11.92 -12.95 -0.96
CA LYS A 284 -12.59 -12.60 0.30
C LYS A 284 -11.57 -12.21 1.38
N GLY A 285 -11.90 -11.23 2.23
CA GLY A 285 -11.01 -10.78 3.31
C GLY A 285 -10.73 -11.88 4.34
N THR A 286 -9.53 -11.87 4.96
CA THR A 286 -9.04 -12.97 5.83
C THR A 286 -9.97 -13.30 7.00
N GLY A 287 -10.64 -12.30 7.60
CA GLY A 287 -11.65 -12.53 8.63
C GLY A 287 -12.86 -13.34 8.17
N THR A 288 -13.22 -13.29 6.88
CA THR A 288 -14.23 -14.20 6.30
C THR A 288 -13.70 -15.63 6.19
N LEU A 289 -12.41 -15.81 5.90
CA LEU A 289 -11.78 -17.15 5.89
C LEU A 289 -11.75 -17.76 7.30
N CYS A 290 -11.49 -16.94 8.34
CA CYS A 290 -11.65 -17.33 9.74
C CYS A 290 -13.10 -17.76 10.07
N GLU A 291 -14.10 -16.98 9.63
CA GLU A 291 -15.52 -17.31 9.82
C GLU A 291 -15.86 -18.68 9.23
N MET A 292 -15.40 -18.99 8.01
CA MET A 292 -15.66 -20.28 7.37
C MET A 292 -15.00 -21.44 8.12
N LEU A 293 -13.77 -21.27 8.64
CA LEU A 293 -13.09 -22.29 9.44
C LEU A 293 -13.80 -22.53 10.79
N LEU A 294 -14.24 -21.46 11.45
CA LEU A 294 -15.01 -21.57 12.70
C LEU A 294 -16.37 -22.22 12.46
N MET A 295 -17.02 -21.96 11.31
CA MET A 295 -18.27 -22.64 10.92
C MET A 295 -18.07 -24.15 10.71
N VAL A 296 -16.95 -24.59 10.10
CA VAL A 296 -16.60 -26.02 10.02
C VAL A 296 -16.47 -26.62 11.41
N GLN A 297 -15.72 -25.96 12.31
CA GLN A 297 -15.43 -26.50 13.64
C GLN A 297 -16.66 -26.51 14.56
N ALA A 298 -17.53 -25.48 14.48
CA ALA A 298 -18.81 -25.46 15.16
C ALA A 298 -19.73 -26.59 14.69
N PHE A 299 -19.86 -26.78 13.36
CA PHE A 299 -20.68 -27.86 12.79
C PHE A 299 -20.18 -29.26 13.21
N GLN A 300 -18.85 -29.49 13.15
CA GLN A 300 -18.22 -30.74 13.61
C GLN A 300 -18.37 -31.00 15.12
N LYS A 301 -18.82 -30.01 15.90
CA LYS A 301 -19.09 -30.10 17.34
C LYS A 301 -20.58 -29.97 17.67
N GLU A 302 -21.45 -30.01 16.65
CA GLU A 302 -22.92 -29.88 16.77
C GLU A 302 -23.37 -28.54 17.42
N ILE A 303 -22.58 -27.48 17.22
CA ILE A 303 -22.84 -26.14 17.77
C ILE A 303 -23.59 -25.30 16.72
N ILE A 304 -24.77 -24.80 17.10
CA ILE A 304 -25.61 -23.95 16.24
C ILE A 304 -24.90 -22.61 15.98
N LEU A 305 -24.74 -22.24 14.71
CA LEU A 305 -24.08 -21.02 14.30
C LEU A 305 -24.87 -19.77 14.77
N PRO A 306 -24.22 -18.77 15.40
CA PRO A 306 -24.88 -17.50 15.69
C PRO A 306 -25.26 -16.74 14.42
N ASN A 307 -26.28 -15.89 14.53
CA ASN A 307 -26.59 -14.90 13.51
C ASN A 307 -25.50 -13.82 13.48
N LYS A 308 -25.29 -13.18 12.33
CA LYS A 308 -24.25 -12.14 12.19
C LYS A 308 -24.54 -10.94 13.07
N HIS A 309 -23.54 -10.47 13.79
CA HIS A 309 -23.66 -9.32 14.70
C HIS A 309 -24.03 -8.04 13.94
N VAL A 310 -25.19 -7.48 14.30
CA VAL A 310 -25.68 -6.17 13.84
C VAL A 310 -25.37 -5.13 14.92
N GLN A 311 -24.56 -4.12 14.58
CA GLN A 311 -24.24 -3.05 15.51
C GLN A 311 -25.52 -2.24 15.85
N PRO A 312 -25.75 -1.86 17.12
CA PRO A 312 -26.82 -0.95 17.49
C PRO A 312 -26.72 0.37 16.71
N ARG A 313 -27.86 0.88 16.21
CA ARG A 313 -27.90 2.16 15.47
C ARG A 313 -27.51 3.35 16.33
N GLU A 314 -27.93 3.33 17.59
CA GLU A 314 -27.66 4.36 18.59
C GLU A 314 -27.33 3.67 19.93
N SER A 315 -26.10 3.83 20.40
CA SER A 315 -25.67 3.42 21.75
C SER A 315 -25.50 4.66 22.63
N PHE A 316 -25.80 4.55 23.92
CA PHE A 316 -25.63 5.65 24.88
C PHE A 316 -24.75 5.24 26.05
N TRP A 317 -23.92 6.17 26.54
CA TRP A 317 -23.10 5.99 27.73
C TRP A 317 -23.15 7.26 28.59
N GLU A 318 -23.45 7.13 29.89
CA GLU A 318 -23.73 8.23 30.83
C GLU A 318 -24.75 9.28 30.30
N GLY A 319 -25.66 8.87 29.39
CA GLY A 319 -26.65 9.73 28.75
C GLY A 319 -26.18 10.47 27.49
N HIS A 320 -24.92 10.32 27.11
CA HIS A 320 -24.33 10.83 25.87
C HIS A 320 -24.49 9.83 24.72
N LEU A 321 -24.72 10.31 23.49
CA LEU A 321 -24.74 9.46 22.29
C LEU A 321 -23.30 9.05 21.92
N LEU A 322 -23.04 7.75 21.87
CA LEU A 322 -21.76 7.21 21.40
C LEU A 322 -21.63 7.43 19.89
N GLU A 323 -20.49 8.01 19.50
CA GLU A 323 -20.02 8.15 18.12
C GLU A 323 -19.39 6.85 17.65
N SER A 324 -18.55 6.27 18.53
CA SER A 324 -17.95 4.94 18.41
C SER A 324 -17.58 4.39 19.78
N GLU A 325 -17.55 3.07 19.90
CA GLU A 325 -16.99 2.38 21.06
C GLU A 325 -15.95 1.36 20.60
N THR A 326 -14.90 1.20 21.40
CA THR A 326 -13.75 0.35 21.12
C THR A 326 -13.02 0.04 22.44
N TYR A 327 -11.82 -0.51 22.36
CA TYR A 327 -10.89 -0.75 23.46
C TYR A 327 -9.56 -0.02 23.21
N VAL A 328 -8.72 0.07 24.24
CA VAL A 328 -7.33 0.49 24.08
C VAL A 328 -6.57 -0.64 23.40
N GLY A 329 -6.14 -0.41 22.16
CA GLY A 329 -5.38 -1.37 21.36
C GLY A 329 -3.92 -1.54 21.81
N GLY A 330 -3.10 -2.13 20.92
CA GLY A 330 -1.69 -2.41 21.16
C GLY A 330 -0.89 -1.22 21.69
N HIS A 331 -0.08 -1.45 22.72
CA HIS A 331 0.79 -0.46 23.31
C HIS A 331 2.01 -0.23 22.40
N VAL A 332 2.36 1.03 22.14
CA VAL A 332 3.47 1.40 21.27
C VAL A 332 4.18 2.60 21.86
N GLU A 333 5.49 2.50 22.07
CA GLU A 333 6.34 3.57 22.62
C GLU A 333 7.60 3.72 21.77
N SER A 334 8.11 4.95 21.64
CA SER A 334 9.44 5.19 21.09
C SER A 334 10.17 6.00 22.15
N ILE A 335 11.18 5.36 22.73
CA ILE A 335 11.80 5.75 24.01
C ILE A 335 13.05 6.55 23.70
N GLU A 336 13.90 6.02 22.82
CA GLU A 336 15.11 6.68 22.36
C GLU A 336 15.13 6.85 20.84
N ALA A 337 15.86 7.87 20.38
CA ALA A 337 16.10 8.16 18.97
C ALA A 337 17.60 8.43 18.75
N GLY A 338 18.11 8.07 17.59
CA GLY A 338 19.55 8.07 17.34
C GLY A 338 20.02 6.94 16.42
N VAL A 339 21.34 6.87 16.28
CA VAL A 339 22.07 5.78 15.64
C VAL A 339 22.67 4.90 16.72
N PHE A 340 22.33 3.62 16.70
CA PHE A 340 22.88 2.60 17.59
C PHE A 340 23.59 1.55 16.74
N ARG A 341 24.81 1.18 17.10
CA ARG A 341 25.71 0.39 16.27
C ARG A 341 26.57 -0.55 17.11
N SER A 342 26.71 -1.80 16.68
CA SER A 342 27.45 -2.84 17.41
C SER A 342 28.96 -2.56 17.55
N ASP A 343 29.48 -1.60 16.79
CA ASP A 343 30.88 -1.17 16.83
C ASP A 343 31.12 0.16 17.55
N ILE A 344 30.06 0.93 17.88
CA ILE A 344 30.15 2.24 18.55
C ILE A 344 29.75 2.11 20.03
N PRO A 345 30.64 2.42 21.00
CA PRO A 345 30.33 2.32 22.42
C PRO A 345 29.12 3.15 22.87
N CYS A 346 28.33 2.57 23.76
CA CYS A 346 27.18 3.18 24.40
C CYS A 346 27.35 3.18 25.92
N ASN A 347 26.87 4.26 26.56
CA ASN A 347 26.76 4.30 28.01
C ASN A 347 25.56 3.47 28.47
N PHE A 348 25.78 2.67 29.51
CA PHE A 348 24.77 1.88 30.22
C PHE A 348 24.85 2.16 31.72
N ALA A 349 23.69 2.19 32.38
CA ALA A 349 23.55 2.33 33.83
C ALA A 349 22.65 1.19 34.31
N VAL A 350 23.27 0.05 34.60
CA VAL A 350 22.59 -1.17 35.06
C VAL A 350 22.15 -0.99 36.51
N ASP A 351 20.90 -1.31 36.82
CA ASP A 351 20.38 -1.38 38.18
C ASP A 351 20.89 -2.67 38.88
N PRO A 352 21.73 -2.55 39.93
CA PRO A 352 22.26 -3.72 40.64
C PRO A 352 21.16 -4.60 41.26
N THR A 353 19.99 -4.04 41.59
CA THR A 353 18.89 -4.79 42.19
C THR A 353 18.20 -5.72 41.19
N ALA A 354 18.11 -5.32 39.92
CA ALA A 354 17.62 -6.19 38.85
C ALA A 354 18.54 -7.38 38.61
N ILE A 355 19.85 -7.18 38.76
CA ILE A 355 20.83 -8.27 38.66
C ILE A 355 20.72 -9.24 39.83
N ASP A 356 20.45 -8.75 41.05
CA ASP A 356 20.18 -9.62 42.20
C ASP A 356 18.89 -10.43 42.03
N GLU A 357 17.82 -9.83 41.53
CA GLU A 357 16.59 -10.54 41.13
C GLU A 357 16.89 -11.64 40.09
N LEU A 358 17.60 -11.31 39.01
CA LEU A 358 17.98 -12.26 37.96
C LEU A 358 18.86 -13.41 38.44
N ILE A 359 19.78 -13.17 39.38
CA ILE A 359 20.63 -14.23 39.97
C ILE A 359 19.80 -15.15 40.88
N ASN A 360 18.86 -14.60 41.66
CA ASN A 360 17.99 -15.40 42.53
C ASN A 360 17.04 -16.30 41.70
N ASP A 361 16.46 -15.76 40.63
CA ASP A 361 15.52 -16.49 39.77
C ASP A 361 16.23 -17.42 38.76
N LEU A 362 17.55 -17.29 38.56
CA LEU A 362 18.32 -17.99 37.53
C LEU A 362 18.11 -19.51 37.51
N ASP A 363 18.16 -20.17 38.67
CA ASP A 363 18.01 -21.62 38.75
C ASP A 363 16.60 -22.08 38.35
N ALA A 364 15.57 -21.32 38.72
CA ALA A 364 14.20 -21.57 38.31
C ALA A 364 13.98 -21.27 36.82
N ALA A 365 14.63 -20.22 36.29
CA ALA A 365 14.55 -19.84 34.88
C ALA A 365 15.25 -20.85 33.95
N LEU A 366 16.43 -21.35 34.32
CA LEU A 366 17.14 -22.37 33.54
C LEU A 366 16.39 -23.72 33.54
N LYS A 367 15.87 -24.15 34.70
CA LYS A 367 14.99 -25.32 34.81
C LYS A 367 13.75 -25.20 33.94
N PHE A 368 13.07 -24.05 34.04
CA PHE A 368 11.92 -23.71 33.20
C PHE A 368 12.25 -23.83 31.70
N SER A 369 13.39 -23.30 31.24
CA SER A 369 13.80 -23.40 29.84
C SER A 369 14.01 -24.85 29.40
N ILE A 370 14.72 -25.65 30.19
CA ILE A 370 14.99 -27.06 29.88
C ILE A 370 13.71 -27.90 29.86
N GLU A 371 12.86 -27.76 30.89
CA GLU A 371 11.71 -28.63 31.14
C GLU A 371 10.43 -28.20 30.40
N VAL A 372 10.19 -26.89 30.25
CA VAL A 372 8.93 -26.36 29.68
C VAL A 372 9.09 -25.90 28.23
N GLU A 373 10.12 -25.10 27.92
CA GLU A 373 10.35 -24.63 26.55
C GLU A 373 10.84 -25.77 25.65
N GLU A 374 11.89 -26.46 26.11
CA GLU A 374 12.62 -27.47 25.32
C GLU A 374 12.17 -28.92 25.59
N LYS A 375 11.29 -29.13 26.59
CA LYS A 375 10.64 -30.41 26.92
C LYS A 375 11.64 -31.56 27.14
N LYS A 376 12.73 -31.26 27.86
CA LYS A 376 13.80 -32.21 28.23
C LYS A 376 13.85 -32.34 29.75
N ASN A 377 14.36 -33.47 30.23
CA ASN A 377 14.58 -33.63 31.67
C ASN A 377 15.88 -32.94 32.07
N ILE A 378 15.89 -32.23 33.21
CA ILE A 378 17.13 -31.69 33.78
C ILE A 378 18.19 -32.79 34.03
N GLU A 379 17.74 -34.00 34.38
CA GLU A 379 18.62 -35.16 34.60
C GLU A 379 19.42 -35.57 33.36
N ASP A 380 19.00 -35.20 32.15
CA ASP A 380 19.71 -35.52 30.92
C ASP A 380 20.83 -34.53 30.59
N VAL A 381 20.97 -33.44 31.36
CA VAL A 381 22.03 -32.42 31.21
C VAL A 381 23.28 -32.81 32.02
N ALA A 382 24.46 -32.72 31.41
CA ALA A 382 25.73 -33.09 32.06
C ALA A 382 26.48 -31.91 32.70
N ASP A 383 26.32 -30.69 32.18
CA ASP A 383 27.10 -29.50 32.47
C ASP A 383 26.28 -28.33 33.08
N TYR A 384 25.13 -28.65 33.69
CA TYR A 384 24.15 -27.67 34.18
C TYR A 384 24.76 -26.61 35.12
N GLU A 385 25.46 -27.04 36.17
CA GLU A 385 26.08 -26.12 37.14
C GLU A 385 27.26 -25.31 36.54
N GLU A 386 27.93 -25.84 35.50
CA GLU A 386 29.00 -25.10 34.81
C GLU A 386 28.42 -23.93 34.01
N VAL A 387 27.42 -24.20 33.17
CA VAL A 387 26.74 -23.16 32.36
C VAL A 387 26.06 -22.12 33.27
N LYS A 388 25.43 -22.57 34.35
CA LYS A 388 24.85 -21.69 35.38
C LYS A 388 25.91 -20.80 36.03
N ALA A 389 27.06 -21.34 36.43
CA ALA A 389 28.16 -20.55 36.99
C ALA A 389 28.70 -19.51 36.00
N GLN A 390 28.82 -19.84 34.70
CA GLN A 390 29.22 -18.88 33.66
C GLN A 390 28.22 -17.72 33.50
N ILE A 391 26.92 -17.97 33.64
CA ILE A 391 25.89 -16.92 33.62
C ILE A 391 26.01 -16.04 34.88
N VAL A 392 26.12 -16.65 36.06
CA VAL A 392 26.31 -15.92 37.33
C VAL A 392 27.55 -15.03 37.30
N GLU A 393 28.67 -15.50 36.76
CA GLU A 393 29.91 -14.71 36.65
C GLU A 393 29.71 -13.43 35.82
N ARG A 394 29.05 -13.54 34.66
CA ARG A 394 28.72 -12.38 33.81
C ARG A 394 27.74 -11.42 34.46
N LEU A 395 26.73 -11.94 35.18
CA LEU A 395 25.80 -11.12 35.95
C LEU A 395 26.51 -10.40 37.11
N LEU A 396 27.37 -11.08 37.87
CA LEU A 396 28.17 -10.44 38.92
C LEU A 396 29.13 -9.39 38.36
N ASN A 397 29.70 -9.60 37.16
CA ASN A 397 30.47 -8.56 36.48
C ASN A 397 29.62 -7.31 36.20
N LEU A 398 28.40 -7.47 35.67
CA LEU A 398 27.44 -6.38 35.46
C LEU A 398 27.14 -5.63 36.77
N LYS A 399 26.86 -6.37 37.85
CA LYS A 399 26.59 -5.80 39.18
C LYS A 399 27.77 -5.02 39.75
N ASN A 400 28.99 -5.53 39.61
CA ASN A 400 30.20 -4.94 40.19
C ASN A 400 30.64 -3.64 39.47
N THR A 401 30.30 -3.50 38.18
CA THR A 401 30.56 -2.27 37.41
C THR A 401 29.28 -1.84 36.67
N PRO A 402 28.28 -1.27 37.39
CA PRO A 402 26.94 -1.04 36.85
C PRO A 402 26.88 0.11 35.84
N ASN A 403 27.70 1.14 36.04
CA ASN A 403 27.90 2.21 35.06
C ASN A 403 29.07 1.82 34.15
N ARG A 404 28.79 1.57 32.86
CA ARG A 404 29.79 1.11 31.88
C ARG A 404 29.61 1.80 30.52
N ASN A 405 30.71 1.91 29.78
CA ASN A 405 30.73 2.42 28.41
C ASN A 405 31.39 1.36 27.52
N GLU A 406 30.57 0.60 26.80
CA GLU A 406 31.01 -0.52 25.98
C GLU A 406 30.14 -0.68 24.73
N LYS A 407 30.53 -1.54 23.81
CA LYS A 407 29.77 -1.79 22.58
C LYS A 407 28.40 -2.43 22.91
N PRO A 408 27.31 -2.03 22.23
CA PRO A 408 26.00 -2.62 22.44
C PRO A 408 25.79 -3.89 21.59
N SER A 409 25.04 -4.85 22.12
CA SER A 409 24.35 -5.87 21.31
C SER A 409 22.92 -5.40 21.04
N ILE A 410 22.55 -5.26 19.76
CA ILE A 410 21.22 -4.80 19.33
C ILE A 410 20.29 -6.01 19.15
N TYR A 411 19.21 -6.09 19.92
CA TYR A 411 18.26 -7.20 19.90
C TYR A 411 16.82 -6.75 19.65
N HIS A 412 16.05 -7.64 19.04
CA HIS A 412 14.59 -7.60 19.01
C HIS A 412 14.05 -8.78 19.84
N LEU A 413 13.25 -8.48 20.85
CA LEU A 413 12.62 -9.45 21.74
C LEU A 413 11.11 -9.42 21.46
N ASP A 414 10.61 -10.44 20.74
CA ASP A 414 9.25 -10.47 20.16
C ASP A 414 8.42 -11.64 20.71
N VAL A 415 7.16 -11.42 21.05
CA VAL A 415 6.28 -12.52 21.50
C VAL A 415 5.70 -13.27 20.30
N ALA A 416 6.22 -14.46 20.05
CA ALA A 416 5.82 -15.28 18.91
C ALA A 416 4.30 -15.51 18.88
N SER A 417 3.61 -14.91 17.91
CA SER A 417 2.16 -15.02 17.74
C SER A 417 1.37 -14.57 19.00
N MET A 418 1.75 -13.43 19.57
CA MET A 418 1.28 -12.90 20.85
C MET A 418 -0.23 -13.08 21.13
N TYR A 419 -1.10 -12.47 20.33
CA TYR A 419 -2.55 -12.48 20.59
C TYR A 419 -3.16 -13.90 20.53
N PRO A 420 -2.90 -14.74 19.52
CA PRO A 420 -3.26 -16.16 19.55
C PRO A 420 -2.83 -16.88 20.83
N ASN A 421 -1.61 -16.66 21.32
CA ASN A 421 -1.11 -17.33 22.51
C ASN A 421 -1.73 -16.79 23.82
N ILE A 422 -2.06 -15.49 23.88
CA ILE A 422 -2.85 -14.90 24.97
C ILE A 422 -4.27 -15.49 24.98
N MET A 423 -4.88 -15.63 23.79
CA MET A 423 -6.20 -16.23 23.62
C MET A 423 -6.21 -17.70 24.04
N THR A 424 -5.23 -18.51 23.63
CA THR A 424 -5.14 -19.91 24.07
C THR A 424 -4.88 -20.02 25.56
N THR A 425 -3.88 -19.30 26.10
CA THR A 425 -3.53 -19.34 27.54
C THR A 425 -4.71 -18.99 28.45
N ASN A 426 -5.45 -17.92 28.13
CA ASN A 426 -6.56 -17.45 28.97
C ASN A 426 -7.92 -18.03 28.58
N ARG A 427 -7.94 -18.96 27.61
CA ARG A 427 -9.16 -19.61 27.08
C ARG A 427 -10.19 -18.61 26.55
N LEU A 428 -9.70 -17.56 25.88
CA LEU A 428 -10.52 -16.45 25.38
C LEU A 428 -11.23 -16.85 24.08
N GLN A 429 -12.56 -16.79 24.12
CA GLN A 429 -13.45 -16.96 22.98
C GLN A 429 -14.75 -16.18 23.26
N PRO A 430 -15.51 -15.74 22.23
CA PRO A 430 -16.64 -14.85 22.44
C PRO A 430 -17.73 -15.47 23.33
N ASP A 431 -18.07 -16.73 23.13
CA ASP A 431 -19.10 -17.43 23.92
C ASP A 431 -18.68 -17.70 25.38
N SER A 432 -17.38 -17.62 25.71
CA SER A 432 -16.90 -17.71 27.10
C SER A 432 -17.07 -16.41 27.89
N MET A 433 -17.35 -15.29 27.23
CA MET A 433 -17.54 -13.99 27.88
C MET A 433 -18.96 -13.93 28.46
N ILE A 434 -19.10 -14.18 29.77
CA ILE A 434 -20.40 -14.31 30.43
C ILE A 434 -20.66 -13.19 31.44
N ASP A 435 -21.92 -12.77 31.56
CA ASP A 435 -22.37 -11.88 32.62
C ASP A 435 -22.57 -12.62 33.94
N GLU A 436 -22.59 -11.88 35.05
CA GLU A 436 -22.84 -12.45 36.39
C GLU A 436 -24.19 -13.16 36.51
N SER A 437 -25.21 -12.72 35.76
CA SER A 437 -26.53 -13.37 35.69
C SER A 437 -26.46 -14.78 35.08
N VAL A 438 -25.71 -14.94 33.98
CA VAL A 438 -25.48 -16.23 33.30
C VAL A 438 -24.61 -17.13 34.18
N CYS A 439 -23.56 -16.57 34.80
CA CYS A 439 -22.71 -17.29 35.74
C CYS A 439 -23.49 -17.76 36.98
N ALA A 440 -24.46 -16.96 37.46
CA ALA A 440 -25.30 -17.29 38.61
C ALA A 440 -26.29 -18.43 38.32
N ALA A 441 -26.84 -18.48 37.11
CA ALA A 441 -27.82 -19.49 36.67
C ALA A 441 -27.19 -20.85 36.25
N CYS A 442 -25.87 -20.95 36.19
CA CYS A 442 -25.15 -22.16 35.76
C CYS A 442 -25.13 -23.25 36.85
N ASP A 443 -25.39 -24.52 36.49
CA ASP A 443 -25.37 -25.68 37.42
C ASP A 443 -24.01 -25.93 38.12
N PHE A 444 -22.94 -25.37 37.54
CA PHE A 444 -21.59 -25.38 38.09
C PHE A 444 -21.32 -24.25 39.10
N ASN A 445 -22.27 -23.33 39.31
CA ASN A 445 -22.20 -22.25 40.27
C ASN A 445 -22.36 -22.75 41.73
N ARG A 446 -21.36 -23.50 42.20
CA ARG A 446 -21.32 -24.10 43.53
C ARG A 446 -20.29 -23.39 44.42
N PRO A 447 -20.43 -23.45 45.77
CA PRO A 447 -19.43 -22.91 46.68
C PRO A 447 -18.03 -23.46 46.36
N GLY A 448 -17.04 -22.57 46.25
CA GLY A 448 -15.67 -22.94 45.88
C GLY A 448 -15.42 -23.17 44.39
N LYS A 449 -16.32 -22.74 43.49
CA LYS A 449 -16.03 -22.69 42.04
C LYS A 449 -14.75 -21.87 41.76
N THR A 450 -14.01 -22.27 40.72
CA THR A 450 -12.81 -21.55 40.24
C THR A 450 -12.78 -21.35 38.73
N CYS A 451 -13.92 -21.56 38.07
CA CYS A 451 -14.04 -21.55 36.60
C CYS A 451 -14.47 -20.18 36.03
N ASP A 452 -14.74 -19.20 36.88
CA ASP A 452 -15.10 -17.82 36.53
C ASP A 452 -13.86 -16.91 36.56
N ARG A 453 -12.98 -17.07 35.56
CA ARG A 453 -11.74 -16.28 35.45
C ARG A 453 -12.07 -14.83 35.16
N ARG A 454 -11.86 -13.94 36.13
CA ARG A 454 -12.03 -12.49 35.97
C ARG A 454 -10.77 -11.84 35.41
N MET A 455 -10.91 -11.04 34.35
CA MET A 455 -9.80 -10.30 33.75
C MET A 455 -10.21 -8.86 33.37
N PRO A 456 -9.34 -7.87 33.60
CA PRO A 456 -9.62 -6.50 33.21
C PRO A 456 -9.40 -6.25 31.71
N TRP A 457 -10.09 -5.24 31.18
CA TRP A 457 -9.90 -4.68 29.85
C TRP A 457 -10.19 -3.18 29.84
N ALA A 458 -9.54 -2.43 28.96
CA ALA A 458 -9.69 -0.98 28.87
C ALA A 458 -10.68 -0.60 27.76
N TRP A 459 -11.94 -0.34 28.11
CA TRP A 459 -12.95 0.21 27.20
C TRP A 459 -12.64 1.68 26.87
N ARG A 460 -12.86 2.08 25.62
CA ARG A 460 -12.74 3.46 25.15
C ARG A 460 -13.98 3.85 24.33
N GLY A 461 -14.76 4.79 24.85
CA GLY A 461 -15.86 5.40 24.12
C GLY A 461 -15.49 6.78 23.60
N GLU A 462 -15.88 7.08 22.36
CA GLU A 462 -15.93 8.45 21.84
C GLU A 462 -17.41 8.82 21.68
N PHE A 463 -17.81 9.96 22.25
CA PHE A 463 -19.22 10.36 22.36
C PHE A 463 -19.40 11.85 22.09
N LEU A 464 -20.61 12.23 21.71
CA LEU A 464 -20.99 13.64 21.55
C LEU A 464 -21.23 14.26 22.94
N PRO A 465 -20.66 15.45 23.26
CA PRO A 465 -20.78 16.07 24.60
C PRO A 465 -22.21 16.39 25.04
N ALA A 466 -23.15 16.48 24.10
CA ALA A 466 -24.55 16.73 24.36
C ALA A 466 -25.21 15.58 25.16
N LYS A 467 -26.11 15.93 26.06
CA LYS A 467 -26.83 15.00 26.94
C LYS A 467 -28.14 14.50 26.32
N ARG A 468 -28.75 13.50 26.97
CA ARG A 468 -30.01 12.85 26.57
C ARG A 468 -31.13 13.85 26.24
N ASP A 469 -31.28 14.90 27.06
CA ASP A 469 -32.34 15.91 26.89
C ASP A 469 -32.11 16.78 25.64
N GLU A 470 -30.85 17.11 25.34
CA GLU A 470 -30.46 17.89 24.16
C GLU A 470 -30.55 17.04 22.87
N TYR A 471 -30.20 15.75 22.95
CA TYR A 471 -30.47 14.77 21.91
C TYR A 471 -31.98 14.71 21.61
N ASN A 472 -32.83 14.59 22.65
CA ASN A 472 -34.29 14.55 22.48
C ASN A 472 -34.83 15.86 21.89
N MET A 473 -34.35 17.02 22.36
CA MET A 473 -34.70 18.32 21.80
C MET A 473 -34.35 18.42 20.30
N ILE A 474 -33.18 17.94 19.89
CA ILE A 474 -32.76 17.95 18.48
C ILE A 474 -33.59 16.99 17.63
N ARG A 475 -33.91 15.81 18.17
CA ARG A 475 -34.78 14.84 17.52
C ARG A 475 -36.19 15.40 17.30
N HIS A 476 -36.82 15.98 18.32
CA HIS A 476 -38.11 16.65 18.17
C HIS A 476 -38.05 17.87 17.23
N GLY A 477 -36.90 18.56 17.16
CA GLY A 477 -36.67 19.59 16.14
C GLY A 477 -36.74 19.02 14.71
N LEU A 478 -36.07 17.88 14.46
CA LEU A 478 -36.07 17.19 13.17
C LEU A 478 -37.43 16.57 12.82
N GLU A 479 -38.21 16.12 13.80
CA GLU A 479 -39.58 15.61 13.60
C GLU A 479 -40.53 16.64 12.99
N ASN A 480 -40.25 17.94 13.16
CA ASN A 480 -41.01 19.04 12.59
C ASN A 480 -40.46 19.54 11.22
N GLU A 481 -39.35 18.98 10.74
CA GLU A 481 -38.75 19.32 9.44
C GLU A 481 -39.28 18.43 8.30
N LYS A 482 -39.16 18.93 7.06
CA LYS A 482 -39.47 18.16 5.83
C LYS A 482 -38.20 17.82 5.08
N PHE A 483 -38.12 16.59 4.60
CA PHE A 483 -36.92 16.01 3.99
C PHE A 483 -37.11 15.74 2.50
N PRO A 484 -36.03 15.74 1.70
CA PRO A 484 -36.13 15.45 0.27
C PRO A 484 -36.69 14.05 0.00
N ALA A 485 -37.36 13.95 -1.14
CA ALA A 485 -37.87 12.70 -1.68
C ALA A 485 -36.76 11.68 -1.89
N ARG A 486 -37.08 10.38 -1.75
CA ARG A 486 -36.12 9.29 -2.04
C ARG A 486 -35.76 9.20 -3.53
N ASN A 487 -36.69 9.57 -4.41
CA ASN A 487 -36.54 9.59 -5.86
C ASN A 487 -36.69 11.02 -6.38
N PRO A 488 -36.04 11.42 -7.50
CA PRO A 488 -36.06 12.82 -8.00
C PRO A 488 -37.46 13.44 -8.22
N ASN A 489 -38.47 12.62 -8.53
CA ASN A 489 -39.84 13.06 -8.81
C ASN A 489 -40.82 12.79 -7.63
N GLY A 490 -40.33 12.46 -6.44
CA GLY A 490 -41.19 12.16 -5.28
C GLY A 490 -41.60 13.40 -4.46
N LEU A 491 -42.52 13.19 -3.52
CA LEU A 491 -42.92 14.21 -2.54
C LEU A 491 -41.92 14.31 -1.37
N ALA A 492 -41.88 15.47 -0.72
CA ALA A 492 -41.11 15.68 0.50
C ALA A 492 -41.65 14.79 1.64
N ARG A 493 -40.73 14.14 2.35
CA ARG A 493 -40.99 13.14 3.41
C ARG A 493 -41.00 13.80 4.80
N ALA A 494 -41.81 13.29 5.73
CA ALA A 494 -41.67 13.60 7.16
C ALA A 494 -40.52 12.78 7.76
N PHE A 495 -40.07 13.14 8.97
CA PHE A 495 -39.00 12.41 9.66
C PHE A 495 -39.32 10.92 9.87
N GLN A 496 -40.59 10.59 10.14
CA GLN A 496 -41.05 9.22 10.36
C GLN A 496 -41.08 8.38 9.07
N ASP A 497 -41.17 9.01 7.89
CA ASP A 497 -41.13 8.35 6.57
C ASP A 497 -39.68 8.09 6.09
N LEU A 498 -38.69 8.56 6.84
CA LEU A 498 -37.28 8.24 6.62
C LEU A 498 -36.97 6.85 7.17
N SER A 499 -36.06 6.14 6.52
CA SER A 499 -35.47 4.93 7.10
C SER A 499 -34.76 5.27 8.44
N LEU A 500 -34.71 4.31 9.36
CA LEU A 500 -34.05 4.50 10.66
C LEU A 500 -32.59 4.96 10.52
N ASP A 501 -31.90 4.51 9.48
CA ASP A 501 -30.51 4.90 9.21
C ASP A 501 -30.39 6.35 8.70
N GLU A 502 -31.36 6.82 7.90
CA GLU A 502 -31.50 8.24 7.53
C GLU A 502 -31.82 9.10 8.76
N GLN A 503 -32.76 8.66 9.63
CA GLN A 503 -33.14 9.36 10.86
C GLN A 503 -31.92 9.56 11.78
N THR A 504 -31.23 8.47 12.14
CA THR A 504 -30.03 8.52 13.00
C THR A 504 -28.92 9.35 12.37
N GLY A 505 -28.69 9.24 11.06
CA GLY A 505 -27.70 10.05 10.35
C GLY A 505 -27.97 11.56 10.43
N MET A 506 -29.23 11.97 10.31
CA MET A 506 -29.64 13.38 10.43
C MET A 506 -29.55 13.89 11.88
N VAL A 507 -29.99 13.10 12.87
CA VAL A 507 -29.86 13.42 14.29
C VAL A 507 -28.39 13.60 14.65
N LYS A 508 -27.53 12.64 14.31
CA LYS A 508 -26.08 12.70 14.57
C LYS A 508 -25.45 13.93 13.93
N LYS A 509 -25.78 14.26 12.68
CA LYS A 509 -25.28 15.47 12.00
C LYS A 509 -25.69 16.76 12.74
N ARG A 510 -26.97 16.89 13.12
CA ARG A 510 -27.46 18.09 13.83
C ARG A 510 -26.86 18.21 15.23
N LEU A 511 -26.67 17.08 15.92
CA LEU A 511 -26.05 16.99 17.25
C LEU A 511 -24.54 17.32 17.23
N THR A 512 -23.84 16.92 16.16
CA THR A 512 -22.45 17.32 15.86
C THR A 512 -22.31 18.84 15.71
N ASP A 513 -23.21 19.48 14.96
CA ASP A 513 -23.18 20.93 14.75
C ASP A 513 -23.62 21.72 16.00
N TYR A 514 -24.56 21.17 16.79
CA TYR A 514 -24.90 21.68 18.12
C TYR A 514 -23.70 21.60 19.07
N SER A 515 -23.01 20.46 19.11
CA SER A 515 -21.85 20.23 19.98
C SER A 515 -20.72 21.23 19.69
N LYS A 516 -20.38 21.45 18.41
CA LYS A 516 -19.44 22.51 17.99
C LYS A 516 -19.84 23.91 18.50
N LYS A 517 -21.14 24.23 18.48
CA LYS A 517 -21.65 25.56 18.80
C LYS A 517 -21.74 25.83 20.30
N ILE A 518 -22.11 24.83 21.09
CA ILE A 518 -22.38 24.95 22.53
C ILE A 518 -21.19 24.51 23.39
N TYR A 519 -20.52 23.42 23.02
CA TYR A 519 -19.40 22.84 23.77
C TYR A 519 -18.02 23.18 23.20
N HIS A 520 -17.96 23.85 22.04
CA HIS A 520 -16.72 24.19 21.31
C HIS A 520 -15.82 23.01 20.95
N LYS A 521 -16.33 21.78 21.07
CA LYS A 521 -15.70 20.52 20.66
C LYS A 521 -16.76 19.63 20.01
N ILE A 522 -16.31 18.73 19.13
CA ILE A 522 -17.23 17.83 18.42
C ILE A 522 -17.52 16.59 19.26
N HIS A 523 -16.47 15.93 19.72
CA HIS A 523 -16.52 14.68 20.49
C HIS A 523 -15.74 14.86 21.80
N ASP A 524 -16.01 13.98 22.76
CA ASP A 524 -15.15 13.72 23.91
C ASP A 524 -14.80 12.23 23.95
N ALA A 525 -13.71 11.88 24.64
CA ALA A 525 -13.20 10.50 24.68
C ALA A 525 -12.86 10.10 26.12
N ARG A 526 -13.39 8.96 26.58
CA ARG A 526 -13.12 8.43 27.92
C ARG A 526 -12.66 6.98 27.85
N THR A 527 -11.58 6.68 28.57
CA THR A 527 -11.08 5.32 28.79
C THR A 527 -11.45 4.87 30.20
N ILE A 528 -11.94 3.64 30.35
CA ILE A 528 -12.37 3.06 31.63
C ILE A 528 -11.90 1.60 31.68
N GLU A 529 -11.21 1.18 32.75
CA GLU A 529 -10.95 -0.23 32.99
C GLU A 529 -12.26 -0.90 33.46
N ARG A 530 -12.69 -1.93 32.73
CA ARG A 530 -13.82 -2.80 33.01
C ARG A 530 -13.31 -4.21 33.30
N GLU A 531 -14.13 -5.04 33.91
CA GLU A 531 -13.85 -6.47 34.10
C GLU A 531 -14.70 -7.31 33.14
N ALA A 532 -14.17 -8.45 32.70
CA ALA A 532 -14.90 -9.50 31.98
C ALA A 532 -14.74 -10.84 32.73
N ILE A 533 -15.77 -11.68 32.70
CA ILE A 533 -15.75 -13.02 33.29
C ILE A 533 -15.63 -14.05 32.16
N ILE A 534 -14.54 -14.81 32.17
CA ILE A 534 -14.23 -15.82 31.16
C ILE A 534 -14.51 -17.21 31.73
N CYS A 535 -15.60 -17.83 31.27
CA CYS A 535 -15.96 -19.20 31.64
C CYS A 535 -14.91 -20.21 31.17
N GLN A 536 -14.23 -20.86 32.12
CA GLN A 536 -13.23 -21.88 31.86
C GLN A 536 -13.83 -23.26 31.52
N ARG A 537 -15.17 -23.42 31.58
CA ARG A 537 -15.89 -24.67 31.27
C ARG A 537 -16.65 -24.66 29.94
N GLU A 538 -16.81 -23.51 29.31
CA GLU A 538 -17.55 -23.38 28.04
C GLU A 538 -16.97 -24.28 26.94
N ASN A 539 -17.75 -24.68 25.94
CA ASN A 539 -17.28 -25.53 24.85
C ASN A 539 -16.08 -24.87 24.12
N PRO A 540 -14.87 -25.47 24.15
CA PRO A 540 -13.64 -24.81 23.71
C PRO A 540 -13.45 -24.75 22.18
N PHE A 541 -14.47 -25.02 21.35
CA PHE A 541 -14.31 -25.16 19.90
C PHE A 541 -13.54 -23.99 19.23
N TYR A 542 -13.76 -22.74 19.65
CA TYR A 542 -13.08 -21.57 19.11
C TYR A 542 -11.59 -21.56 19.52
N VAL A 543 -11.30 -21.71 20.81
CA VAL A 543 -9.91 -21.71 21.30
C VAL A 543 -9.12 -22.92 20.81
N ASP A 544 -9.76 -24.09 20.72
CA ASP A 544 -9.19 -25.31 20.12
C ASP A 544 -8.91 -25.09 18.64
N THR A 545 -9.78 -24.39 17.90
CA THR A 545 -9.51 -24.01 16.50
C THR A 545 -8.21 -23.20 16.42
N VAL A 546 -8.06 -22.16 17.24
CA VAL A 546 -6.85 -21.31 17.26
C VAL A 546 -5.60 -22.11 17.64
N LYS A 547 -5.69 -22.96 18.68
CA LYS A 547 -4.61 -23.84 19.17
C LYS A 547 -4.16 -24.82 18.10
N ASN A 548 -5.09 -25.59 17.53
CA ASN A 548 -4.83 -26.56 16.46
C ASN A 548 -4.20 -25.89 15.23
N PHE A 549 -4.62 -24.65 14.91
CA PHE A 549 -4.10 -23.90 13.77
C PHE A 549 -2.68 -23.38 13.99
N ARG A 550 -2.36 -22.92 15.21
CA ARG A 550 -1.00 -22.57 15.64
C ARG A 550 -0.09 -23.80 15.62
N ASP A 551 -0.52 -24.90 16.23
CA ASP A 551 0.30 -26.10 16.37
C ASP A 551 0.58 -26.74 15.00
N ARG A 552 -0.41 -26.72 14.09
CA ARG A 552 -0.23 -27.11 12.67
C ARG A 552 0.74 -26.18 11.92
N ARG A 553 0.74 -24.87 12.18
CA ARG A 553 1.76 -23.95 11.64
C ARG A 553 3.16 -24.32 12.11
N TYR A 554 3.32 -24.71 13.37
CA TYR A 554 4.61 -25.09 13.94
C TYR A 554 5.11 -26.43 13.36
N ASP A 555 4.23 -27.41 13.15
CA ASP A 555 4.55 -28.64 12.39
C ASP A 555 5.05 -28.32 10.98
N PHE A 556 4.37 -27.42 10.24
CA PHE A 556 4.84 -27.00 8.91
C PHE A 556 6.15 -26.19 8.94
N LYS A 557 6.37 -25.30 9.92
CA LYS A 557 7.67 -24.61 10.17
C LYS A 557 8.79 -25.64 10.42
N GLY A 558 8.51 -26.69 11.20
CA GLY A 558 9.41 -27.81 11.46
C GLY A 558 9.72 -28.63 10.21
N LYS A 559 8.70 -29.07 9.47
CA LYS A 559 8.84 -29.81 8.21
C LYS A 559 9.62 -29.03 7.16
N GLN A 560 9.38 -27.73 7.01
CA GLN A 560 10.17 -26.88 6.12
C GLN A 560 11.66 -26.90 6.48
N LYS A 561 12.01 -26.80 7.78
CA LYS A 561 13.40 -26.89 8.25
C LYS A 561 14.03 -28.26 7.98
N VAL A 562 13.30 -29.35 8.20
CA VAL A 562 13.75 -30.71 7.90
C VAL A 562 14.02 -30.88 6.41
N TRP A 563 13.13 -30.41 5.53
CA TRP A 563 13.33 -30.50 4.09
C TRP A 563 14.45 -29.59 3.58
N LYS A 564 14.64 -28.39 4.14
CA LYS A 564 15.82 -27.54 3.86
C LYS A 564 17.14 -28.25 4.15
N ASN A 565 17.24 -28.90 5.32
CA ASN A 565 18.42 -29.70 5.66
C ASN A 565 18.60 -30.87 4.68
N LYS A 566 17.53 -31.63 4.42
CA LYS A 566 17.55 -32.78 3.49
C LYS A 566 17.99 -32.38 2.08
N THR A 567 17.50 -31.26 1.52
CA THR A 567 17.93 -30.76 0.22
C THR A 567 19.42 -30.40 0.24
N GLY A 568 19.89 -29.68 1.26
CA GLY A 568 21.31 -29.35 1.39
C GLY A 568 22.21 -30.57 1.57
N ASP A 569 21.71 -31.66 2.13
CA ASP A 569 22.46 -32.93 2.24
C ASP A 569 22.42 -33.73 0.93
N LEU A 570 21.31 -33.70 0.18
CA LEU A 570 21.21 -34.27 -1.18
C LEU A 570 22.13 -33.54 -2.18
N GLU A 571 22.19 -32.21 -2.11
CA GLU A 571 23.09 -31.38 -2.93
C GLU A 571 24.57 -31.70 -2.64
N LYS A 572 24.96 -31.85 -1.37
CA LYS A 572 26.32 -32.30 -0.99
C LYS A 572 26.62 -33.74 -1.42
N ALA A 573 25.61 -34.61 -1.44
CA ALA A 573 25.75 -36.02 -1.83
C ALA A 573 25.81 -36.22 -3.35
N GLY A 574 25.55 -35.18 -4.16
CA GLY A 574 25.51 -35.29 -5.62
C GLY A 574 24.32 -36.12 -6.13
N ALA A 575 23.18 -36.05 -5.44
CA ALA A 575 21.95 -36.76 -5.82
C ALA A 575 21.42 -36.33 -7.20
N ALA A 576 20.54 -37.15 -7.79
CA ALA A 576 19.97 -36.86 -9.10
C ALA A 576 19.16 -35.55 -9.08
N ALA A 577 19.23 -34.77 -10.17
CA ALA A 577 18.59 -33.45 -10.27
C ALA A 577 17.08 -33.49 -9.95
N LEU A 578 16.39 -34.55 -10.38
CA LEU A 578 14.96 -34.76 -10.14
C LEU A 578 14.63 -34.95 -8.64
N GLU A 579 15.47 -35.66 -7.88
CA GLU A 579 15.28 -35.81 -6.41
C GLU A 579 15.51 -34.48 -5.67
N ILE A 580 16.46 -33.68 -6.13
CA ILE A 580 16.74 -32.34 -5.59
C ILE A 580 15.56 -31.40 -5.90
N GLU A 581 14.98 -31.49 -7.10
CA GLU A 581 13.82 -30.71 -7.51
C GLU A 581 12.56 -31.07 -6.71
N GLU A 582 12.27 -32.37 -6.53
CA GLU A 582 11.20 -32.84 -5.65
C GLU A 582 11.36 -32.33 -4.20
N ALA A 583 12.58 -32.39 -3.67
CA ALA A 583 12.87 -31.87 -2.33
C ALA A 583 12.66 -30.33 -2.26
N LYS A 584 13.01 -29.59 -3.31
CA LYS A 584 12.72 -28.14 -3.43
C LYS A 584 11.22 -27.85 -3.50
N LYS A 585 10.44 -28.62 -4.27
CA LYS A 585 8.96 -28.56 -4.30
C LYS A 585 8.35 -28.76 -2.90
N MET A 586 8.88 -29.69 -2.11
CA MET A 586 8.43 -29.90 -0.72
C MET A 586 8.78 -28.73 0.22
N ILE A 587 9.93 -28.06 0.05
CA ILE A 587 10.26 -26.84 0.81
C ILE A 587 9.24 -25.73 0.52
N VAL A 588 8.93 -25.49 -0.76
CA VAL A 588 7.96 -24.46 -1.19
C VAL A 588 6.55 -24.77 -0.65
N LEU A 589 6.14 -26.04 -0.68
CA LEU A 589 4.86 -26.49 -0.14
C LEU A 589 4.75 -26.20 1.37
N PHE A 590 5.73 -26.62 2.18
CA PHE A 590 5.68 -26.41 3.63
C PHE A 590 5.87 -24.95 4.03
N ASP A 591 6.64 -24.16 3.28
CA ASP A 591 6.72 -22.71 3.52
C ASP A 591 5.38 -22.02 3.23
N SER A 592 4.76 -22.36 2.10
CA SER A 592 3.45 -21.82 1.72
C SER A 592 2.37 -22.24 2.71
N LEU A 593 2.41 -23.47 3.22
CA LEU A 593 1.51 -23.94 4.28
C LEU A 593 1.70 -23.18 5.59
N GLN A 594 2.93 -22.97 6.08
CA GLN A 594 3.14 -22.22 7.34
C GLN A 594 2.78 -20.74 7.19
N LEU A 595 3.04 -20.12 6.03
CA LEU A 595 2.64 -18.73 5.75
C LEU A 595 1.12 -18.58 5.66
N ALA A 596 0.43 -19.49 4.97
CA ALA A 596 -1.02 -19.55 4.92
C ALA A 596 -1.63 -19.65 6.34
N HIS A 597 -1.00 -20.45 7.21
CA HIS A 597 -1.43 -20.52 8.60
C HIS A 597 -1.10 -19.24 9.40
N LYS A 598 0.03 -18.57 9.15
CA LYS A 598 0.38 -17.29 9.80
C LYS A 598 -0.67 -16.20 9.54
N VAL A 599 -1.11 -16.06 8.28
CA VAL A 599 -2.08 -15.02 7.86
C VAL A 599 -3.42 -15.19 8.57
N ILE A 600 -3.96 -16.41 8.60
CA ILE A 600 -5.24 -16.72 9.26
C ILE A 600 -5.09 -16.69 10.79
N LEU A 601 -3.98 -17.18 11.34
CA LEU A 601 -3.73 -17.15 12.78
C LEU A 601 -3.81 -15.73 13.35
N ASN A 602 -3.17 -14.77 12.68
CA ASN A 602 -3.23 -13.35 13.04
C ASN A 602 -4.64 -12.73 12.83
N SER A 603 -5.48 -13.36 12.01
CA SER A 603 -6.82 -12.87 11.68
C SER A 603 -7.90 -13.31 12.68
N PHE A 604 -7.70 -14.37 13.48
CA PHE A 604 -8.68 -14.80 14.50
C PHE A 604 -8.96 -13.74 15.58
N TYR A 605 -7.94 -12.97 15.98
CA TYR A 605 -8.13 -11.84 16.89
C TYR A 605 -8.90 -10.70 16.21
N GLY A 606 -8.56 -10.34 14.96
CA GLY A 606 -9.26 -9.29 14.23
C GLY A 606 -10.72 -9.66 13.88
N TYR A 607 -11.02 -10.96 13.79
CA TYR A 607 -12.34 -11.47 13.45
C TYR A 607 -13.41 -11.16 14.50
N VAL A 608 -13.09 -11.22 15.81
CA VAL A 608 -14.08 -10.99 16.88
C VAL A 608 -14.57 -9.53 16.96
N MET A 609 -13.89 -8.63 16.25
CA MET A 609 -14.28 -7.21 16.09
C MET A 609 -14.78 -6.87 14.68
N ARG A 610 -14.86 -7.86 13.77
CA ARG A 610 -15.35 -7.64 12.40
C ARG A 610 -16.86 -7.38 12.42
N LYS A 611 -17.29 -6.33 11.73
CA LYS A 611 -18.73 -6.05 11.50
C LYS A 611 -19.39 -7.23 10.80
N GLY A 612 -20.52 -7.71 11.33
CA GLY A 612 -21.18 -8.92 10.82
C GLY A 612 -20.42 -10.21 11.08
N SER A 613 -19.49 -10.26 12.05
CA SER A 613 -18.98 -11.51 12.63
C SER A 613 -20.13 -12.28 13.31
N ARG A 614 -20.13 -13.62 13.24
CA ARG A 614 -21.03 -14.46 14.03
C ARG A 614 -20.60 -14.51 15.50
N TRP A 615 -19.29 -14.58 15.74
CA TRP A 615 -18.70 -14.62 17.07
C TRP A 615 -18.02 -13.28 17.35
N TYR A 616 -18.84 -12.27 17.66
CA TYR A 616 -18.38 -10.91 17.99
C TYR A 616 -18.24 -10.75 19.50
N SER A 617 -17.11 -10.19 19.98
CA SER A 617 -16.97 -9.73 21.37
C SER A 617 -15.94 -8.61 21.47
N LEU A 618 -16.37 -7.50 22.07
CA LEU A 618 -15.54 -6.33 22.36
C LEU A 618 -14.62 -6.58 23.56
N GLU A 619 -15.16 -7.28 24.55
CA GLU A 619 -14.55 -7.70 25.81
C GLU A 619 -13.33 -8.59 25.52
N MET A 620 -13.51 -9.62 24.67
CA MET A 620 -12.45 -10.54 24.29
C MET A 620 -11.26 -9.82 23.65
N ALA A 621 -11.52 -8.91 22.71
CA ALA A 621 -10.47 -8.14 22.05
C ALA A 621 -9.77 -7.19 23.03
N GLY A 622 -10.54 -6.54 23.91
CA GLY A 622 -10.03 -5.67 24.97
C GLY A 622 -9.15 -6.40 25.99
N VAL A 623 -9.57 -7.56 26.49
CA VAL A 623 -8.79 -8.41 27.42
C VAL A 623 -7.49 -8.86 26.74
N THR A 624 -7.56 -9.28 25.48
CA THR A 624 -6.38 -9.70 24.70
C THR A 624 -5.36 -8.57 24.58
N CYS A 625 -5.78 -7.37 24.19
CA CYS A 625 -4.89 -6.21 24.07
C CYS A 625 -4.34 -5.70 25.40
N LEU A 626 -5.15 -5.60 26.46
CA LEU A 626 -4.65 -5.12 27.75
C LEU A 626 -3.68 -6.14 28.39
N THR A 627 -3.93 -7.44 28.21
CA THR A 627 -3.00 -8.49 28.65
C THR A 627 -1.67 -8.39 27.90
N GLY A 628 -1.70 -8.22 26.57
CA GLY A 628 -0.50 -8.00 25.75
C GLY A 628 0.28 -6.74 26.17
N ALA A 629 -0.43 -5.62 26.38
CA ALA A 629 0.16 -4.38 26.87
C ALA A 629 0.86 -4.55 28.24
N ARG A 630 0.26 -5.31 29.17
CA ARG A 630 0.86 -5.59 30.48
C ARG A 630 2.08 -6.52 30.38
N ILE A 631 2.08 -7.49 29.47
CA ILE A 631 3.24 -8.36 29.20
C ILE A 631 4.42 -7.55 28.66
N ILE A 632 4.19 -6.74 27.63
CA ILE A 632 5.27 -5.98 26.98
C ILE A 632 5.79 -4.83 27.87
N GLN A 633 4.93 -4.22 28.70
CA GLN A 633 5.36 -3.26 29.73
C GLN A 633 6.21 -3.91 30.82
N MET A 634 5.90 -5.12 31.25
CA MET A 634 6.72 -5.88 32.21
C MET A 634 8.10 -6.18 31.63
N ALA A 635 8.17 -6.66 30.38
CA ALA A 635 9.43 -6.89 29.69
C ALA A 635 10.24 -5.59 29.51
N ARG A 636 9.59 -4.47 29.13
CA ARG A 636 10.23 -3.15 29.03
C ARG A 636 10.85 -2.69 30.35
N GLN A 637 10.14 -2.85 31.46
CA GLN A 637 10.62 -2.47 32.80
C GLN A 637 11.86 -3.26 33.21
N LEU A 638 11.97 -4.55 32.85
CA LEU A 638 13.19 -5.32 33.08
C LEU A 638 14.33 -4.82 32.17
N VAL A 639 14.07 -4.70 30.86
CA VAL A 639 15.06 -4.28 29.86
C VAL A 639 15.63 -2.89 30.16
N GLU A 640 14.82 -1.97 30.67
CA GLU A 640 15.24 -0.62 31.12
C GLU A 640 16.14 -0.63 32.35
N ARG A 641 16.06 -1.67 33.20
CA ARG A 641 16.94 -1.84 34.38
C ARG A 641 18.28 -2.48 34.04
N ILE A 642 18.39 -3.24 32.95
CA ILE A 642 19.61 -3.99 32.58
C ILE A 642 20.29 -3.51 31.29
N GLY A 643 19.62 -2.67 30.51
CA GLY A 643 20.04 -2.17 29.21
C GLY A 643 19.28 -0.90 28.85
N ARG A 644 19.05 -0.65 27.55
CA ARG A 644 18.26 0.50 27.08
C ARG A 644 17.26 0.08 25.99
N PRO A 645 15.94 0.12 26.26
CA PRO A 645 14.93 -0.10 25.24
C PRO A 645 14.82 1.14 24.34
N LEU A 646 14.72 0.93 23.04
CA LEU A 646 14.73 1.97 22.01
C LEU A 646 13.32 2.23 21.47
N GLU A 647 12.63 1.16 21.06
CA GLU A 647 11.27 1.17 20.53
C GLU A 647 10.51 -0.05 21.00
N LEU A 648 9.21 0.12 21.19
CA LEU A 648 8.28 -0.92 21.61
C LEU A 648 7.09 -0.85 20.65
N ASP A 649 6.84 -1.94 19.93
CA ASP A 649 5.71 -2.07 19.03
C ASP A 649 4.92 -3.33 19.36
N THR A 650 3.81 -3.17 20.10
CA THR A 650 2.73 -4.15 20.29
C THR A 650 3.14 -5.46 20.96
N ASP A 651 3.86 -6.31 20.24
CA ASP A 651 4.35 -7.64 20.57
C ASP A 651 5.88 -7.70 20.79
N GLY A 652 6.64 -6.70 20.31
CA GLY A 652 8.10 -6.67 20.37
C GLY A 652 8.74 -5.44 21.04
N ILE A 653 9.96 -5.64 21.57
CA ILE A 653 10.85 -4.58 22.07
C ILE A 653 12.17 -4.62 21.30
N TRP A 654 12.55 -3.48 20.72
CA TRP A 654 13.90 -3.22 20.25
C TRP A 654 14.73 -2.64 21.39
N CYS A 655 15.87 -3.24 21.69
CA CYS A 655 16.75 -2.80 22.77
C CYS A 655 18.23 -2.98 22.46
N ILE A 656 19.07 -2.22 23.18
CA ILE A 656 20.48 -2.52 23.31
C ILE A 656 20.79 -3.07 24.70
N LEU A 657 21.57 -4.15 24.73
CA LEU A 657 22.18 -4.72 25.93
C LEU A 657 23.70 -4.47 25.90
N PRO A 658 24.39 -4.43 27.04
CA PRO A 658 25.86 -4.42 27.06
C PRO A 658 26.41 -5.69 26.38
N ALA A 659 27.46 -5.60 25.54
CA ALA A 659 28.06 -6.77 24.90
C ALA A 659 28.66 -7.80 25.89
N THR A 660 28.87 -7.39 27.15
CA THR A 660 29.25 -8.29 28.26
C THR A 660 28.09 -9.06 28.90
N PHE A 661 26.84 -8.79 28.49
CA PHE A 661 25.65 -9.45 29.02
C PHE A 661 25.66 -10.97 28.72
N PRO A 662 25.04 -11.83 29.56
CA PRO A 662 24.87 -13.23 29.22
C PRO A 662 23.92 -13.37 28.01
N GLU A 663 24.44 -13.82 26.88
CA GLU A 663 23.67 -14.03 25.65
C GLU A 663 23.36 -15.51 25.42
N ASN A 664 24.11 -16.19 24.55
CA ASN A 664 23.83 -17.55 24.12
C ASN A 664 24.73 -18.56 24.83
N PHE A 665 24.13 -19.62 25.35
CA PHE A 665 24.81 -20.73 26.02
C PHE A 665 24.35 -22.06 25.43
N ALA A 666 25.09 -23.14 25.68
CA ALA A 666 24.71 -24.47 25.23
C ALA A 666 25.00 -25.52 26.30
N PHE A 667 23.94 -26.20 26.76
CA PHE A 667 24.03 -27.37 27.63
C PHE A 667 24.39 -28.61 26.81
N THR A 668 25.27 -29.44 27.34
CA THR A 668 25.64 -30.75 26.79
C THR A 668 24.76 -31.82 27.41
N MET A 669 23.91 -32.43 26.58
CA MET A 669 23.09 -33.56 26.98
C MET A 669 23.95 -34.82 27.09
N LYS A 670 23.60 -35.77 27.98
CA LYS A 670 24.27 -37.07 28.16
C LYS A 670 24.39 -37.90 26.87
N ASN A 671 23.55 -37.63 25.87
CA ASN A 671 23.59 -38.26 24.53
C ASN A 671 24.51 -37.53 23.52
N GLY A 672 25.30 -36.54 23.95
CA GLY A 672 26.23 -35.79 23.13
C GLY A 672 25.60 -34.65 22.29
N LYS A 673 24.27 -34.52 22.28
CA LYS A 673 23.60 -33.37 21.62
C LYS A 673 23.74 -32.11 22.47
N LYS A 674 23.85 -30.96 21.82
CA LYS A 674 23.81 -29.65 22.48
C LYS A 674 22.40 -29.08 22.49
N LEU A 675 22.00 -28.52 23.62
CA LEU A 675 20.79 -27.74 23.82
C LEU A 675 21.20 -26.26 23.93
N THR A 676 20.91 -25.47 22.90
CA THR A 676 21.21 -24.04 22.88
C THR A 676 20.11 -23.23 23.55
N ILE A 677 20.48 -22.33 24.46
CA ILE A 677 19.57 -21.35 25.09
C ILE A 677 20.05 -19.93 24.84
N SER A 678 19.13 -18.97 24.88
CA SER A 678 19.45 -17.53 24.86
C SER A 678 18.91 -16.88 26.12
N TYR A 679 19.81 -16.45 27.01
CA TYR A 679 19.45 -15.97 28.34
C TYR A 679 18.50 -14.74 28.35
N PRO A 680 18.61 -13.75 27.42
CA PRO A 680 17.63 -12.66 27.33
C PRO A 680 16.20 -13.15 27.06
N CYS A 681 16.04 -14.29 26.38
CA CYS A 681 14.76 -14.93 26.14
C CYS A 681 14.28 -15.69 27.39
N VAL A 682 15.16 -16.51 27.99
CA VAL A 682 14.88 -17.33 29.17
C VAL A 682 14.41 -16.48 30.36
N MET A 683 15.06 -15.35 30.65
CA MET A 683 14.67 -14.47 31.76
C MET A 683 13.26 -13.89 31.58
N LEU A 684 12.88 -13.53 30.34
CA LEU A 684 11.56 -12.98 30.05
C LEU A 684 10.48 -14.06 30.08
N ASN A 685 10.73 -15.23 29.48
CA ASN A 685 9.76 -16.33 29.46
C ASN A 685 9.47 -16.88 30.85
N HIS A 686 10.49 -16.99 31.71
CA HIS A 686 10.31 -17.32 33.12
C HIS A 686 9.38 -16.32 33.83
N LEU A 687 9.60 -15.02 33.67
CA LEU A 687 8.76 -13.97 34.27
C LEU A 687 7.33 -13.92 33.69
N VAL A 688 7.18 -14.19 32.38
CA VAL A 688 5.86 -14.33 31.75
C VAL A 688 5.10 -15.52 32.36
N HIS A 689 5.75 -16.67 32.52
CA HIS A 689 5.14 -17.83 33.15
C HIS A 689 4.87 -17.66 34.65
N ALA A 690 5.70 -16.91 35.38
CA ALA A 690 5.46 -16.59 36.78
C ALA A 690 4.25 -15.66 36.99
N ARG A 691 3.95 -14.76 36.05
CA ARG A 691 2.93 -13.71 36.22
C ARG A 691 1.63 -13.89 35.43
N PHE A 692 1.67 -14.56 34.27
CA PHE A 692 0.55 -14.61 33.32
C PHE A 692 -0.01 -16.03 33.07
N THR A 693 0.49 -17.05 33.77
CA THR A 693 -0.03 -18.43 33.64
C THR A 693 -1.47 -18.56 34.12
N ASN A 694 -2.29 -19.29 33.36
CA ASN A 694 -3.67 -19.57 33.73
C ASN A 694 -3.76 -20.86 34.56
N HIS A 695 -3.66 -20.72 35.89
CA HIS A 695 -3.88 -21.82 36.84
C HIS A 695 -5.37 -22.22 37.01
N GLN A 696 -6.28 -21.61 36.23
CA GLN A 696 -7.72 -21.90 36.24
C GLN A 696 -8.18 -22.62 34.97
N TYR A 697 -7.26 -23.08 34.13
CA TYR A 697 -7.63 -23.75 32.88
C TYR A 697 -8.32 -25.07 33.17
N GLU A 698 -9.57 -25.21 32.71
CA GLU A 698 -10.37 -26.42 32.89
C GLU A 698 -10.70 -27.07 31.54
N THR A 699 -10.53 -28.40 31.49
CA THR A 699 -10.81 -29.25 30.32
C THR A 699 -11.73 -30.40 30.72
N LEU A 700 -12.72 -30.69 29.88
CA LEU A 700 -13.64 -31.81 30.06
C LEU A 700 -12.87 -33.14 29.89
N SER A 701 -12.66 -33.89 30.98
CA SER A 701 -11.95 -35.18 30.97
C SER A 701 -12.90 -36.37 30.79
N ASP A 702 -14.14 -36.27 31.26
CA ASP A 702 -15.21 -37.24 31.00
C ASP A 702 -16.49 -36.54 30.52
N PRO A 703 -16.84 -36.64 29.22
CA PRO A 703 -18.06 -36.07 28.67
C PRO A 703 -19.36 -36.70 29.19
N ALA A 704 -19.35 -37.96 29.65
CA ALA A 704 -20.56 -38.64 30.11
C ALA A 704 -20.96 -38.21 31.53
N THR A 705 -19.99 -37.89 32.38
CA THR A 705 -20.22 -37.40 33.76
C THR A 705 -20.05 -35.89 33.91
N TYR A 706 -19.75 -35.17 32.82
CA TYR A 706 -19.39 -33.74 32.81
C TYR A 706 -18.26 -33.39 33.79
N ARG A 707 -17.27 -34.28 33.90
CA ARG A 707 -16.11 -34.08 34.78
C ARG A 707 -15.07 -33.18 34.10
N TYR A 708 -14.69 -32.11 34.79
CA TYR A 708 -13.62 -31.21 34.37
C TYR A 708 -12.36 -31.44 35.21
N GLU A 709 -11.21 -31.34 34.56
CA GLU A 709 -9.89 -31.37 35.18
C GLU A 709 -9.18 -30.04 35.00
N LYS A 710 -8.62 -29.54 36.10
CA LYS A 710 -7.98 -28.24 36.22
C LYS A 710 -6.47 -28.39 36.12
N HIS A 711 -5.85 -27.62 35.25
CA HIS A 711 -4.40 -27.57 35.09
C HIS A 711 -3.92 -26.13 34.89
N SER A 712 -2.60 -25.97 34.77
CA SER A 712 -1.97 -24.69 34.43
C SER A 712 -1.58 -24.70 32.96
N ASP A 713 -2.08 -23.76 32.17
CA ASP A 713 -1.68 -23.55 30.78
C ASP A 713 -1.06 -22.16 30.62
N ASN A 714 0.03 -22.10 29.87
CA ASN A 714 0.60 -20.87 29.33
C ASN A 714 1.43 -21.23 28.10
N THR A 715 1.19 -20.49 27.02
CA THR A 715 1.83 -20.70 25.71
C THR A 715 2.45 -19.42 25.16
N ILE A 716 2.69 -18.42 26.02
CA ILE A 716 3.22 -17.11 25.67
C ILE A 716 4.74 -17.13 25.85
N PHE A 717 5.47 -17.18 24.73
CA PHE A 717 6.93 -17.16 24.70
C PHE A 717 7.42 -16.00 23.84
N PHE A 718 8.43 -15.29 24.32
CA PHE A 718 9.33 -14.50 23.51
C PHE A 718 10.18 -15.41 22.62
N GLU A 719 10.49 -14.94 21.41
CA GLU A 719 11.61 -15.33 20.57
C GLU A 719 12.62 -14.15 20.55
N VAL A 720 13.89 -14.42 20.26
CA VAL A 720 14.94 -13.38 20.14
C VAL A 720 15.52 -13.37 18.74
N ASP A 721 15.49 -12.20 18.10
CA ASP A 721 16.12 -11.93 16.81
C ASP A 721 17.32 -10.99 16.99
N GLY A 722 18.45 -11.35 16.38
CA GLY A 722 19.72 -10.61 16.46
C GLY A 722 20.92 -11.50 16.89
N PRO A 723 22.07 -10.89 17.24
CA PRO A 723 22.31 -9.45 17.29
C PRO A 723 22.36 -8.80 15.90
N TYR A 724 22.02 -7.51 15.84
CA TYR A 724 22.09 -6.68 14.63
C TYR A 724 23.28 -5.72 14.63
N LYS A 725 23.71 -5.30 13.44
CA LYS A 725 24.84 -4.37 13.25
C LYS A 725 24.48 -2.93 13.60
N ALA A 726 23.32 -2.46 13.14
CA ALA A 726 22.90 -1.08 13.32
C ALA A 726 21.37 -0.95 13.40
N MET A 727 20.92 0.02 14.18
CA MET A 727 19.54 0.47 14.23
C MET A 727 19.49 2.01 14.24
N ILE A 728 18.64 2.58 13.39
CA ILE A 728 18.46 4.03 13.24
C ILE A 728 17.01 4.39 13.50
N LEU A 729 16.77 5.26 14.49
CA LEU A 729 15.44 5.72 14.90
C LEU A 729 15.32 7.26 14.76
N PRO A 730 14.32 7.78 14.04
CA PRO A 730 14.06 9.20 13.91
C PRO A 730 13.18 9.72 15.06
N THR A 731 13.19 11.04 15.27
CA THR A 731 12.38 11.71 16.30
C THR A 731 11.49 12.80 15.70
N SER A 732 10.58 13.39 16.49
CA SER A 732 9.68 14.45 16.01
C SER A 732 10.40 15.81 15.95
N LYS A 733 9.75 16.77 15.29
CA LYS A 733 10.07 18.20 15.42
C LYS A 733 9.45 18.82 16.68
N GLU A 734 8.44 18.17 17.26
CA GLU A 734 7.79 18.59 18.50
C GLU A 734 8.61 18.17 19.73
N GLU A 735 8.68 19.05 20.74
CA GLU A 735 9.41 18.82 21.98
C GLU A 735 8.89 17.58 22.74
N ASP A 736 9.83 16.77 23.24
CA ASP A 736 9.61 15.53 24.00
C ASP A 736 8.60 14.53 23.36
N LYS A 737 8.54 14.48 22.01
CA LYS A 737 7.81 13.45 21.26
C LYS A 737 8.71 12.71 20.26
N ASN A 738 8.70 11.39 20.29
CA ASN A 738 9.37 10.55 19.29
C ASN A 738 8.40 10.01 18.22
N LEU A 739 8.95 9.49 17.11
CA LEU A 739 8.17 8.93 16.00
C LEU A 739 8.04 7.41 16.12
N LYS A 740 6.87 6.97 16.58
CA LYS A 740 6.51 5.54 16.72
C LYS A 740 6.48 4.82 15.36
N LYS A 741 6.82 3.52 15.34
CA LYS A 741 6.80 2.64 14.15
C LYS A 741 7.67 3.14 12.98
N ARG A 742 8.78 3.81 13.26
CA ARG A 742 9.77 4.24 12.26
C ARG A 742 11.17 3.83 12.68
N TYR A 743 11.79 2.93 11.94
CA TYR A 743 13.17 2.48 12.19
C TYR A 743 13.75 1.78 10.96
N ALA A 744 15.08 1.78 10.87
CA ALA A 744 15.87 1.04 9.89
C ALA A 744 16.87 0.15 10.65
N VAL A 745 16.95 -1.13 10.29
CA VAL A 745 17.77 -2.14 10.97
C VAL A 745 18.65 -2.85 9.94
N PHE A 746 19.91 -3.10 10.28
CA PHE A 746 20.91 -3.71 9.40
C PHE A 746 21.55 -4.96 10.01
N ASN A 747 21.74 -5.96 9.15
CA ASN A 747 22.48 -7.18 9.43
C ASN A 747 24.01 -6.94 9.44
N HIS A 748 24.77 -7.90 9.97
CA HIS A 748 26.24 -7.82 10.03
C HIS A 748 26.94 -7.80 8.65
N ASP A 749 26.33 -8.38 7.63
CA ASP A 749 26.76 -8.29 6.23
C ASP A 749 26.53 -6.90 5.59
N GLY A 750 25.82 -5.99 6.28
CA GLY A 750 25.43 -4.67 5.76
C GLY A 750 24.12 -4.68 4.95
N SER A 751 23.45 -5.82 4.81
CA SER A 751 22.11 -5.89 4.22
C SER A 751 21.07 -5.24 5.13
N LEU A 752 20.05 -4.64 4.51
CA LEU A 752 18.92 -4.03 5.21
C LEU A 752 17.98 -5.13 5.72
N ALA A 753 17.98 -5.36 7.04
CA ALA A 753 17.16 -6.39 7.67
C ALA A 753 15.68 -5.98 7.72
N GLU A 754 15.40 -4.77 8.21
CA GLU A 754 14.03 -4.25 8.31
C GLU A 754 13.99 -2.72 8.11
N LEU A 755 12.89 -2.22 7.54
CA LEU A 755 12.65 -0.81 7.31
C LEU A 755 11.16 -0.48 7.44
N LYS A 756 10.76 0.17 8.54
CA LYS A 756 9.36 0.50 8.83
C LYS A 756 9.06 1.99 8.81
N GLY A 757 7.83 2.32 8.42
CA GLY A 757 7.19 3.63 8.56
C GLY A 757 7.72 4.79 7.71
N PHE A 758 8.91 4.66 7.11
CA PHE A 758 9.53 5.68 6.27
C PHE A 758 8.86 5.89 4.90
N GLU A 759 8.99 7.11 4.39
CA GLU A 759 8.42 7.60 3.13
C GLU A 759 8.87 6.78 1.90
N VAL A 760 10.10 6.26 1.88
CA VAL A 760 10.60 5.33 0.85
C VAL A 760 9.69 4.11 0.63
N LYS A 761 9.10 3.53 1.69
CA LYS A 761 8.19 2.38 1.59
C LYS A 761 6.74 2.78 1.27
N ARG A 762 6.40 4.08 1.30
CA ARG A 762 5.02 4.57 1.10
C ARG A 762 4.71 4.84 -0.39
N ARG A 763 3.44 4.70 -0.77
CA ARG A 763 2.94 5.16 -2.08
C ARG A 763 2.85 6.67 -2.06
N GLY A 764 3.35 7.31 -3.11
CA GLY A 764 2.96 8.68 -3.44
C GLY A 764 3.67 9.83 -2.73
N GLU A 765 4.45 9.55 -1.68
CA GLU A 765 5.33 10.54 -1.06
C GLU A 765 6.34 11.08 -2.10
N LEU A 766 6.72 12.35 -1.97
CA LEU A 766 7.68 13.09 -2.81
C LEU A 766 8.93 12.26 -3.18
N LYS A 767 9.21 12.10 -4.49
CA LYS A 767 10.27 11.21 -5.01
C LYS A 767 11.67 11.58 -4.47
N LEU A 768 12.00 12.87 -4.42
CA LEU A 768 13.19 13.43 -3.75
C LEU A 768 13.46 12.81 -2.37
N ILE A 769 12.44 12.76 -1.49
CA ILE A 769 12.59 12.23 -0.13
C ILE A 769 12.80 10.71 -0.15
N LYS A 770 12.18 9.99 -1.10
CA LYS A 770 12.35 8.54 -1.24
C LYS A 770 13.77 8.19 -1.66
N ILE A 771 14.32 8.88 -2.66
CA ILE A 771 15.70 8.66 -3.14
C ILE A 771 16.71 9.09 -2.07
N PHE A 772 16.50 10.25 -1.44
CA PHE A 772 17.30 10.70 -0.29
C PHE A 772 17.36 9.64 0.82
N GLN A 773 16.21 9.06 1.20
CA GLN A 773 16.14 7.98 2.19
C GLN A 773 16.86 6.70 1.74
N GLN A 774 16.67 6.27 0.49
CA GLN A 774 17.36 5.08 -0.05
C GLN A 774 18.88 5.21 -0.01
N GLN A 775 19.41 6.40 -0.27
CA GLN A 775 20.84 6.68 -0.21
C GLN A 775 21.32 6.78 1.24
N ILE A 776 20.76 7.69 2.03
CA ILE A 776 21.27 8.06 3.37
C ILE A 776 21.34 6.88 4.33
N PHE A 777 20.42 5.91 4.24
CA PHE A 777 20.42 4.74 5.14
C PHE A 777 21.69 3.90 5.07
N LYS A 778 22.35 3.82 3.90
CA LYS A 778 23.62 3.08 3.76
C LYS A 778 24.79 3.79 4.46
N PHE A 779 24.84 5.12 4.38
CA PHE A 779 25.91 5.94 4.97
C PHE A 779 25.90 5.98 6.51
N PHE A 780 24.81 5.55 7.17
CA PHE A 780 24.81 5.33 8.63
C PHE A 780 25.71 4.16 9.07
N LEU A 781 26.16 3.31 8.14
CA LEU A 781 27.13 2.23 8.39
C LEU A 781 28.60 2.67 8.26
N ASP A 782 28.84 3.89 7.77
CA ASP A 782 30.20 4.44 7.57
C ASP A 782 30.73 5.13 8.83
N GLY A 783 32.05 5.35 8.89
CA GLY A 783 32.71 5.95 10.05
C GLY A 783 32.95 4.96 11.20
N THR A 784 33.88 5.31 12.09
CA THR A 784 34.28 4.51 13.27
C THR A 784 33.77 5.09 14.59
N THR A 785 33.47 6.40 14.61
CA THR A 785 32.85 7.12 15.72
C THR A 785 31.45 7.59 15.36
N LEU A 786 30.68 8.02 16.38
CA LEU A 786 29.32 8.53 16.16
C LEU A 786 29.36 9.86 15.39
N GLU A 787 30.34 10.70 15.68
CA GLU A 787 30.63 11.95 15.00
C GLU A 787 31.00 11.72 13.52
N GLU A 788 31.87 10.75 13.22
CA GLU A 788 32.21 10.38 11.84
C GLU A 788 30.99 9.83 11.09
N THR A 789 30.16 9.02 11.75
CA THR A 789 28.91 8.47 11.18
C THR A 789 27.97 9.62 10.78
N TYR A 790 27.70 10.56 11.69
CA TYR A 790 26.87 11.73 11.39
C TYR A 790 27.52 12.66 10.35
N ALA A 791 28.85 12.74 10.27
CA ALA A 791 29.55 13.51 9.24
C ALA A 791 29.46 12.87 7.83
N ALA A 792 29.50 11.53 7.74
CA ALA A 792 29.27 10.81 6.48
C ALA A 792 27.83 11.04 5.97
N VAL A 793 26.87 10.91 6.87
CA VAL A 793 25.44 11.18 6.65
C VAL A 793 25.19 12.65 6.26
N ALA A 794 25.90 13.60 6.87
CA ALA A 794 25.78 15.03 6.57
C ALA A 794 26.22 15.37 5.14
N LYS A 795 27.32 14.79 4.64
CA LYS A 795 27.76 15.00 3.25
C LYS A 795 26.68 14.66 2.22
N VAL A 796 25.88 13.62 2.49
CA VAL A 796 24.74 13.24 1.65
C VAL A 796 23.62 14.27 1.76
N ALA A 797 23.28 14.72 2.98
CA ALA A 797 22.30 15.77 3.19
C ALA A 797 22.69 17.08 2.50
N ASP A 798 23.94 17.53 2.61
CA ASP A 798 24.45 18.72 1.94
C ASP A 798 24.39 18.61 0.42
N LYS A 799 24.78 17.47 -0.16
CA LYS A 799 24.64 17.23 -1.62
C LYS A 799 23.19 17.38 -2.10
N TRP A 800 22.21 16.88 -1.34
CA TRP A 800 20.79 17.03 -1.69
C TRP A 800 20.26 18.44 -1.44
N LEU A 801 20.79 19.15 -0.45
CA LEU A 801 20.50 20.59 -0.26
C LEU A 801 21.06 21.43 -1.40
N ASP A 802 22.25 21.11 -1.93
CA ASP A 802 22.85 21.81 -3.06
C ASP A 802 22.00 21.72 -4.33
N VAL A 803 21.38 20.57 -4.61
CA VAL A 803 20.42 20.41 -5.73
C VAL A 803 19.23 21.37 -5.59
N LEU A 804 18.68 21.53 -4.38
CA LEU A 804 17.55 22.45 -4.14
C LEU A 804 17.98 23.93 -4.13
N HIS A 805 19.10 24.26 -3.51
CA HIS A 805 19.63 25.62 -3.49
C HIS A 805 20.08 26.10 -4.88
N GLY A 806 20.67 25.20 -5.68
CA GLY A 806 20.96 25.38 -7.10
C GLY A 806 19.74 25.25 -8.01
N LYS A 807 18.53 25.09 -7.46
CA LYS A 807 17.24 25.04 -8.18
C LYS A 807 17.23 24.05 -9.36
N GLY A 808 17.91 22.91 -9.24
CA GLY A 808 18.00 21.90 -10.28
C GLY A 808 18.60 22.41 -11.61
N GLN A 809 19.48 23.42 -11.58
CA GLN A 809 20.14 23.94 -12.79
C GLN A 809 21.03 22.89 -13.50
N THR A 810 21.50 21.87 -12.77
CA THR A 810 22.32 20.77 -13.31
C THR A 810 21.51 19.54 -13.70
N LEU A 811 20.17 19.58 -13.59
CA LEU A 811 19.28 18.48 -13.94
C LEU A 811 18.50 18.82 -15.21
N ALA A 812 18.21 17.81 -16.03
CA ALA A 812 17.27 17.94 -17.14
C ALA A 812 15.84 18.21 -16.63
N ASP A 813 14.99 18.82 -17.46
CA ASP A 813 13.62 19.19 -17.07
C ASP A 813 12.78 17.99 -16.65
N GLU A 814 12.91 16.87 -17.35
CA GLU A 814 12.18 15.63 -17.07
C GLU A 814 12.62 15.00 -15.74
N GLU A 815 13.94 14.89 -15.52
CA GLU A 815 14.52 14.40 -14.26
C GLU A 815 14.12 15.29 -13.09
N LEU A 816 14.17 16.62 -13.27
CA LEU A 816 13.74 17.59 -12.26
C LEU A 816 12.26 17.42 -11.91
N ILE A 817 11.39 17.33 -12.92
CA ILE A 817 9.95 17.17 -12.74
C ILE A 817 9.63 15.88 -12.00
N ASP A 818 10.24 14.76 -12.40
CA ASP A 818 10.04 13.46 -11.76
C ASP A 818 10.56 13.44 -10.30
N LEU A 819 11.71 14.06 -10.03
CA LEU A 819 12.29 14.21 -8.70
C LEU A 819 11.40 15.03 -7.75
N ILE A 820 10.82 16.13 -8.25
CA ILE A 820 10.02 17.09 -7.48
C ILE A 820 8.51 16.74 -7.47
N CYS A 821 8.08 15.79 -8.29
CA CYS A 821 6.71 15.29 -8.34
C CYS A 821 6.28 14.63 -7.02
N GLU A 822 5.07 14.95 -6.58
CA GLU A 822 4.31 14.18 -5.59
C GLU A 822 3.11 13.51 -6.28
N ASN A 823 2.79 12.27 -5.93
CA ASN A 823 1.76 11.48 -6.61
C ASN A 823 0.71 11.01 -5.61
N LYS A 824 -0.54 11.46 -5.71
CA LYS A 824 -1.58 11.13 -4.73
C LYS A 824 -2.79 10.48 -5.37
N SER A 825 -2.98 9.18 -5.12
CA SER A 825 -4.15 8.42 -5.55
C SER A 825 -5.41 8.84 -4.80
N MET A 826 -6.51 9.08 -5.52
CA MET A 826 -7.83 9.37 -4.95
C MET A 826 -8.63 8.07 -4.78
N THR A 827 -9.12 7.79 -3.58
CA THR A 827 -9.89 6.56 -3.28
C THR A 827 -11.36 6.63 -3.70
N LYS A 828 -11.84 7.82 -4.07
CA LYS A 828 -13.21 8.10 -4.49
C LYS A 828 -13.21 8.98 -5.74
N THR A 829 -14.36 9.10 -6.41
CA THR A 829 -14.54 10.03 -7.52
C THR A 829 -14.43 11.48 -7.02
N LEU A 830 -14.18 12.42 -7.93
CA LEU A 830 -14.07 13.83 -7.55
C LEU A 830 -15.38 14.40 -6.96
N GLU A 831 -16.53 13.91 -7.41
CA GLU A 831 -17.85 14.31 -6.93
C GLU A 831 -18.09 13.90 -5.47
N GLU A 832 -17.69 12.67 -5.09
CA GLU A 832 -17.86 12.14 -3.73
C GLU A 832 -17.08 12.95 -2.65
N TYR A 833 -16.03 13.68 -3.03
CA TYR A 833 -15.30 14.57 -2.11
C TYR A 833 -15.95 15.95 -1.92
N GLY A 834 -16.82 16.37 -2.85
CA GLY A 834 -17.57 17.63 -2.80
C GLY A 834 -16.71 18.88 -2.49
N ALA A 835 -16.98 19.50 -1.33
CA ALA A 835 -16.37 20.76 -0.90
C ALA A 835 -15.03 20.60 -0.13
N GLN A 836 -14.52 19.37 0.04
CA GLN A 836 -13.24 19.16 0.71
C GLN A 836 -12.07 19.78 -0.07
N LYS A 837 -11.04 20.25 0.65
CA LYS A 837 -9.80 20.81 0.06
C LYS A 837 -8.62 19.88 0.32
N SER A 838 -7.91 19.51 -0.73
CA SER A 838 -6.60 18.84 -0.67
C SER A 838 -5.85 19.07 -1.98
N THR A 839 -4.54 18.84 -1.99
CA THR A 839 -3.72 18.92 -3.21
C THR A 839 -4.28 18.03 -4.32
N ALA A 840 -4.55 16.75 -4.02
CA ALA A 840 -5.15 15.80 -4.98
C ALA A 840 -6.50 16.29 -5.55
N ILE A 841 -7.40 16.85 -4.72
CA ILE A 841 -8.70 17.37 -5.19
C ILE A 841 -8.49 18.56 -6.14
N THR A 842 -7.54 19.46 -5.85
CA THR A 842 -7.21 20.58 -6.73
C THR A 842 -6.58 20.08 -8.03
N THR A 843 -5.64 19.13 -7.97
CA THR A 843 -5.02 18.52 -9.15
C THR A 843 -6.05 17.82 -10.01
N ALA A 844 -6.97 17.04 -9.45
CA ALA A 844 -8.07 16.40 -10.18
C ALA A 844 -9.00 17.43 -10.85
N LYS A 845 -9.37 18.51 -10.15
CA LYS A 845 -10.14 19.62 -10.74
C LYS A 845 -9.40 20.26 -11.92
N ARG A 846 -8.08 20.47 -11.80
CA ARG A 846 -7.22 21.01 -12.87
C ARG A 846 -7.04 20.04 -14.04
N LEU A 847 -6.92 18.74 -13.78
CA LEU A 847 -6.89 17.70 -14.82
C LEU A 847 -8.22 17.58 -15.57
N ALA A 848 -9.36 17.64 -14.88
CA ALA A 848 -10.68 17.66 -15.51
C ALA A 848 -10.88 18.92 -16.37
N GLU A 849 -10.36 20.06 -15.93
CA GLU A 849 -10.38 21.32 -16.69
C GLU A 849 -9.49 21.26 -17.94
N PHE A 850 -8.28 20.69 -17.82
CA PHE A 850 -7.27 20.63 -18.87
C PHE A 850 -7.53 19.54 -19.92
N LEU A 851 -7.82 18.30 -19.47
CA LEU A 851 -7.95 17.09 -20.31
C LEU A 851 -9.41 16.63 -20.52
N GLY A 852 -10.35 17.24 -19.78
CA GLY A 852 -11.79 16.98 -19.84
C GLY A 852 -12.33 16.12 -18.69
N GLU A 853 -13.63 16.28 -18.41
CA GLU A 853 -14.34 15.65 -17.29
C GLU A 853 -14.28 14.12 -17.23
N GLN A 854 -13.98 13.44 -18.36
CA GLN A 854 -13.75 11.99 -18.39
C GLN A 854 -12.67 11.55 -17.40
N MET A 855 -11.61 12.36 -17.19
CA MET A 855 -10.47 12.00 -16.32
C MET A 855 -10.81 11.83 -14.83
N VAL A 856 -12.01 12.24 -14.38
CA VAL A 856 -12.41 12.27 -12.97
C VAL A 856 -13.69 11.49 -12.68
N LYS A 857 -14.21 10.75 -13.67
CA LYS A 857 -15.39 9.89 -13.53
C LYS A 857 -15.10 8.71 -12.61
N ASP A 858 -13.95 8.07 -12.80
CA ASP A 858 -13.62 6.82 -12.14
C ASP A 858 -12.86 7.03 -10.83
N LYS A 859 -12.84 5.99 -10.00
CA LYS A 859 -12.12 5.95 -8.73
C LYS A 859 -10.67 5.55 -8.99
N GLY A 860 -9.75 5.95 -8.11
CA GLY A 860 -8.34 5.55 -8.21
C GLY A 860 -7.40 6.55 -8.90
N LEU A 861 -7.90 7.69 -9.40
CA LEU A 861 -7.10 8.69 -10.14
C LEU A 861 -5.78 9.04 -9.42
N ASN A 862 -4.65 8.81 -10.09
CA ASN A 862 -3.32 9.16 -9.62
C ASN A 862 -3.00 10.63 -9.94
N CYS A 863 -3.16 11.51 -8.96
CA CYS A 863 -2.83 12.93 -9.11
C CYS A 863 -1.32 13.17 -8.97
N LYS A 864 -0.56 13.13 -10.07
CA LYS A 864 0.83 13.63 -10.16
C LYS A 864 0.83 15.17 -10.19
N TYR A 865 1.48 15.83 -9.22
CA TYR A 865 1.54 17.30 -9.14
C TYR A 865 2.86 17.85 -8.60
N VAL A 866 3.09 19.14 -8.89
CA VAL A 866 4.09 19.99 -8.22
C VAL A 866 3.42 21.17 -7.52
N ILE A 867 4.09 21.77 -6.53
CA ILE A 867 3.61 22.97 -5.84
C ILE A 867 4.23 24.21 -6.48
N ALA A 868 3.39 25.14 -6.96
CA ALA A 868 3.84 26.35 -7.62
C ALA A 868 4.02 27.55 -6.66
N CYS A 869 5.01 28.40 -6.87
CA CYS A 869 5.36 29.54 -6.03
C CYS A 869 4.30 30.67 -6.02
N ARG A 870 3.34 30.66 -6.96
CA ARG A 870 2.23 31.62 -7.08
C ARG A 870 0.87 30.88 -7.13
N PRO A 871 -0.23 31.47 -6.64
CA PRO A 871 -0.33 32.80 -6.03
C PRO A 871 0.34 32.89 -4.65
N ARG A 872 1.10 33.97 -4.40
CA ARG A 872 1.71 34.23 -3.08
C ARG A 872 0.65 34.31 -1.99
N ASN A 873 1.00 33.90 -0.77
CA ASN A 873 0.12 33.84 0.40
C ASN A 873 -1.13 32.94 0.26
N SER A 874 -1.21 32.08 -0.77
CA SER A 874 -2.30 31.11 -0.89
C SER A 874 -1.92 29.73 -0.31
N PRO A 875 -2.89 28.97 0.25
CA PRO A 875 -2.61 27.66 0.84
C PRO A 875 -2.02 26.68 -0.18
N VAL A 876 -1.14 25.78 0.27
CA VAL A 876 -0.49 24.75 -0.57
C VAL A 876 -1.51 23.93 -1.38
N THR A 877 -2.70 23.67 -0.83
CA THR A 877 -3.79 22.97 -1.53
C THR A 877 -4.24 23.66 -2.81
N ASP A 878 -4.16 24.99 -2.88
CA ASP A 878 -4.66 25.79 -3.99
C ASP A 878 -3.53 26.06 -5.03
N ARG A 879 -2.29 25.69 -4.70
CA ARG A 879 -1.05 25.86 -5.50
C ARG A 879 -0.57 24.59 -6.23
N ALA A 880 -1.26 23.45 -6.08
CA ALA A 880 -0.89 22.18 -6.71
C ALA A 880 -1.20 22.14 -8.22
N ILE A 881 -0.17 22.14 -9.07
CA ILE A 881 -0.28 22.12 -10.54
C ILE A 881 -0.05 20.68 -11.04
N PRO A 882 -0.93 20.13 -11.92
CA PRO A 882 -0.72 18.79 -12.50
C PRO A 882 0.53 18.76 -13.38
N VAL A 883 1.38 17.74 -13.22
CA VAL A 883 2.64 17.59 -13.98
C VAL A 883 2.40 17.55 -15.50
N ALA A 884 1.27 16.97 -15.92
CA ALA A 884 0.87 16.81 -17.31
C ALA A 884 0.75 18.14 -18.11
N ILE A 885 0.79 19.31 -17.45
CA ILE A 885 0.83 20.60 -18.15
C ILE A 885 2.20 20.93 -18.77
N PHE A 886 3.29 20.38 -18.23
CA PHE A 886 4.64 20.67 -18.73
C PHE A 886 4.90 19.97 -20.08
N SER A 887 4.31 18.79 -20.29
CA SER A 887 4.27 18.05 -21.56
C SER A 887 3.23 18.59 -22.57
N ALA A 888 2.50 19.66 -22.24
CA ALA A 888 1.49 20.26 -23.13
C ALA A 888 2.10 21.30 -24.08
N GLU A 889 1.45 21.52 -25.23
CA GLU A 889 1.81 22.61 -26.15
C GLU A 889 1.94 23.96 -25.42
N GLU A 890 2.91 24.77 -25.84
CA GLU A 890 3.26 26.03 -25.18
C GLU A 890 2.09 27.01 -25.03
N ASN A 891 1.21 27.09 -26.05
CA ASN A 891 0.00 27.91 -25.98
C ASN A 891 -1.03 27.43 -24.94
N VAL A 892 -1.13 26.12 -24.73
CA VAL A 892 -2.05 25.49 -23.78
C VAL A 892 -1.47 25.56 -22.36
N LYS A 893 -0.17 25.27 -22.23
CA LYS A 893 0.65 25.45 -21.03
C LYS A 893 0.53 26.88 -20.49
N ALA A 894 0.83 27.88 -21.31
CA ALA A 894 0.74 29.29 -20.94
C ALA A 894 -0.68 29.70 -20.50
N TYR A 895 -1.73 29.24 -21.19
CA TYR A 895 -3.12 29.56 -20.82
C TYR A 895 -3.49 29.04 -19.42
N TYR A 896 -3.23 27.76 -19.15
CA TYR A 896 -3.60 27.17 -17.86
C TYR A 896 -2.69 27.60 -16.72
N LEU A 897 -1.38 27.76 -16.94
CA LEU A 897 -0.46 28.28 -15.93
C LEU A 897 -0.88 29.70 -15.49
N ARG A 898 -1.14 30.61 -16.42
CA ARG A 898 -1.67 31.96 -16.13
C ARG A 898 -2.94 31.91 -15.29
N LYS A 899 -3.87 31.03 -15.65
CA LYS A 899 -5.15 30.86 -14.94
C LYS A 899 -4.98 30.30 -13.53
N TRP A 900 -4.09 29.33 -13.34
CA TRP A 900 -3.89 28.63 -12.06
C TRP A 900 -2.99 29.42 -11.09
N MET A 901 -1.96 30.11 -11.60
CA MET A 901 -1.07 30.98 -10.83
C MET A 901 -1.68 32.37 -10.58
N LYS A 902 -2.73 32.75 -11.32
CA LYS A 902 -3.41 34.06 -11.31
C LYS A 902 -2.48 35.24 -11.64
N ASP A 903 -1.45 34.97 -12.42
CA ASP A 903 -0.34 35.86 -12.73
C ASP A 903 0.33 35.37 -14.02
N ASP A 904 1.07 36.23 -14.72
CA ASP A 904 1.86 35.80 -15.87
C ASP A 904 3.24 35.32 -15.39
N PRO A 905 3.61 34.03 -15.56
CA PRO A 905 4.94 33.58 -15.19
C PRO A 905 6.02 34.17 -16.11
N GLY A 906 5.66 34.57 -17.33
CA GLY A 906 6.54 35.15 -18.34
C GLY A 906 7.40 34.10 -19.03
N ASP A 907 8.30 33.50 -18.26
CA ASP A 907 9.00 32.27 -18.61
C ASP A 907 8.16 31.06 -18.17
N MET A 908 8.18 29.98 -18.96
CA MET A 908 7.42 28.75 -18.70
C MET A 908 8.31 27.59 -18.23
N ASP A 909 9.62 27.83 -18.01
CA ASP A 909 10.55 26.91 -17.33
C ASP A 909 9.96 26.45 -15.98
N PRO A 910 9.80 25.13 -15.75
CA PRO A 910 9.37 24.56 -14.47
C PRO A 910 10.11 25.16 -13.25
N ARG A 911 11.40 25.49 -13.36
CA ARG A 911 12.22 26.05 -12.26
C ARG A 911 11.74 27.42 -11.79
N THR A 912 11.08 28.21 -12.64
CA THR A 912 10.50 29.51 -12.26
C THR A 912 9.13 29.36 -11.58
N ILE A 913 8.42 28.28 -11.91
CA ILE A 913 7.07 27.98 -11.44
C ILE A 913 7.11 27.27 -10.08
N ILE A 914 8.06 26.35 -9.87
CA ILE A 914 8.22 25.54 -8.65
C ILE A 914 8.44 26.39 -7.39
N ASP A 915 7.76 26.03 -6.30
CA ASP A 915 7.99 26.58 -4.95
C ASP A 915 9.17 25.87 -4.27
N TRP A 916 10.40 26.32 -4.57
CA TRP A 916 11.62 25.77 -3.98
C TRP A 916 11.66 25.84 -2.46
N ASP A 917 11.08 26.88 -1.84
CA ASP A 917 11.08 27.04 -0.39
C ASP A 917 10.22 25.96 0.29
N TYR A 918 9.09 25.59 -0.32
CA TYR A 918 8.26 24.46 0.15
C TYR A 918 9.02 23.12 0.11
N TYR A 919 9.73 22.83 -1.00
CA TYR A 919 10.49 21.58 -1.12
C TYR A 919 11.73 21.56 -0.20
N LEU A 920 12.37 22.71 0.00
CA LEU A 920 13.46 22.89 0.96
C LEU A 920 12.97 22.70 2.40
N GLU A 921 11.85 23.28 2.80
CA GLU A 921 11.25 23.06 4.13
C GLU A 921 10.93 21.57 4.35
N ARG A 922 10.43 20.87 3.33
CA ARG A 922 10.16 19.44 3.38
C ARG A 922 11.44 18.61 3.56
N LEU A 923 12.50 18.87 2.80
CA LEU A 923 13.77 18.16 2.96
C LEU A 923 14.40 18.46 4.32
N ASN A 924 14.43 19.74 4.73
CA ASN A 924 14.89 20.19 6.04
C ASN A 924 14.15 19.49 7.18
N SER A 925 12.82 19.29 7.05
CA SER A 925 12.03 18.53 8.01
C SER A 925 12.46 17.06 8.11
N VAL A 926 12.83 16.40 7.01
CA VAL A 926 13.36 15.02 7.05
C VAL A 926 14.76 15.00 7.66
N VAL A 927 15.64 15.91 7.26
CA VAL A 927 17.01 16.06 7.81
C VAL A 927 16.98 16.34 9.32
N GLN A 928 16.04 17.18 9.80
CA GLN A 928 15.82 17.41 11.23
C GLN A 928 15.41 16.12 11.97
N LYS A 929 14.37 15.42 11.48
CA LYS A 929 13.83 14.22 12.12
C LYS A 929 14.81 13.03 12.14
N LEU A 930 15.63 12.89 11.10
CA LEU A 930 16.48 11.71 10.88
C LEU A 930 17.96 11.95 11.26
N VAL A 931 18.46 13.19 11.18
CA VAL A 931 19.89 13.50 11.35
C VAL A 931 20.11 14.48 12.49
N THR A 932 19.62 15.73 12.40
CA THR A 932 20.12 16.79 13.29
C THR A 932 19.54 16.73 14.70
N ILE A 933 18.24 16.42 14.88
CA ILE A 933 17.66 16.26 16.22
C ILE A 933 18.19 14.98 16.90
N PRO A 934 18.25 13.79 16.24
CA PRO A 934 18.88 12.60 16.83
C PRO A 934 20.36 12.81 17.21
N ALA A 935 21.15 13.50 16.38
CA ALA A 935 22.54 13.86 16.70
C ALA A 935 22.63 14.67 18.01
N ALA A 936 21.82 15.73 18.14
CA ALA A 936 21.80 16.57 19.33
C ALA A 936 21.33 15.82 20.59
N LEU A 937 20.37 14.90 20.47
CA LEU A 937 19.93 14.03 21.57
C LEU A 937 21.06 13.09 22.02
N GLN A 938 21.86 12.57 21.07
CA GLN A 938 23.07 11.78 21.34
C GLN A 938 24.31 12.63 21.67
N LYS A 939 24.16 13.94 21.90
CA LYS A 939 25.22 14.91 22.28
C LYS A 939 26.26 15.23 21.18
N VAL A 940 25.96 14.89 19.92
CA VAL A 940 26.75 15.31 18.76
C VAL A 940 26.30 16.70 18.31
N ARG A 941 27.24 17.59 17.98
CA ARG A 941 26.93 18.94 17.44
C ARG A 941 26.19 18.83 16.11
N ASN A 942 25.39 19.83 15.75
CA ASN A 942 24.61 19.81 14.50
C ASN A 942 25.51 19.48 13.29
N PRO A 943 25.35 18.30 12.66
CA PRO A 943 26.25 17.87 11.60
C PRO A 943 25.89 18.50 10.24
N VAL A 944 24.71 19.13 10.12
CA VAL A 944 24.27 19.85 8.90
C VAL A 944 23.92 21.30 9.28
N PRO A 945 24.91 22.22 9.41
CA PRO A 945 24.67 23.57 9.93
C PRO A 945 23.69 24.42 9.12
N ARG A 946 23.49 24.12 7.82
CA ARG A 946 22.50 24.78 6.96
C ARG A 946 21.05 24.50 7.38
N VAL A 947 20.83 23.41 8.12
CA VAL A 947 19.53 23.03 8.66
C VAL A 947 19.55 23.28 10.17
N PRO A 948 19.07 24.45 10.64
CA PRO A 948 19.05 24.77 12.07
C PRO A 948 18.13 23.81 12.83
N HIS A 949 18.36 23.67 14.13
CA HIS A 949 17.45 22.94 15.01
C HIS A 949 16.15 23.73 15.25
N PRO A 950 15.08 23.10 15.74
CA PRO A 950 13.93 23.80 16.28
C PRO A 950 14.29 24.66 17.52
N ASP A 951 13.63 25.81 17.69
CA ASP A 951 13.90 26.79 18.77
C ASP A 951 13.91 26.21 20.19
N TRP A 952 13.16 25.15 20.46
CA TRP A 952 13.16 24.47 21.77
C TRP A 952 14.48 23.72 22.02
N LEU A 953 15.02 23.07 21.00
CA LEU A 953 16.25 22.29 21.09
C LEU A 953 17.46 23.20 21.18
N ASP A 954 17.51 24.27 20.37
CA ASP A 954 18.55 25.30 20.44
C ASP A 954 18.60 25.96 21.84
N ARG A 955 17.43 26.27 22.43
CA ARG A 955 17.36 26.78 23.81
C ARG A 955 17.89 25.74 24.82
N ARG A 956 17.55 24.46 24.65
CA ARG A 956 17.99 23.36 25.53
C ARG A 956 19.49 23.09 25.44
N ILE A 957 20.10 23.27 24.26
CA ILE A 957 21.56 23.20 24.05
C ILE A 957 22.23 24.41 24.72
N ARG A 958 21.78 25.64 24.42
CA ARG A 958 22.34 26.86 25.03
C ARG A 958 22.27 26.84 26.56
N MET A 959 21.18 26.34 27.15
CA MET A 959 21.05 26.17 28.61
C MET A 959 21.97 25.10 29.21
N LYS A 960 22.48 24.15 28.42
CA LYS A 960 23.47 23.15 28.86
C LYS A 960 24.90 23.66 28.71
N ASP A 961 25.17 24.41 27.65
CA ASP A 961 26.48 24.98 27.33
C ASP A 961 26.78 26.27 28.11
N ASP A 962 25.77 26.86 28.77
CA ASP A 962 25.94 28.02 29.64
C ASP A 962 26.75 27.66 30.91
N ILE A 963 27.97 28.20 30.95
CA ILE A 963 28.93 28.05 32.05
C ILE A 963 28.39 28.74 33.33
N PHE A 964 27.56 29.78 33.18
CA PHE A 964 26.97 30.54 34.27
C PHE A 964 25.52 30.09 34.51
N LYS A 965 25.34 29.01 35.28
CA LYS A 965 24.02 28.47 35.67
C LYS A 965 23.17 29.49 36.45
N GLN A 966 22.48 30.37 35.75
CA GLN A 966 21.55 31.33 36.33
C GLN A 966 20.31 30.58 36.83
N GLN A 967 20.23 30.36 38.16
CA GLN A 967 19.06 29.75 38.77
C GLN A 967 17.83 30.63 38.53
N LYS A 968 16.69 30.02 38.15
CA LYS A 968 15.44 30.78 38.07
C LYS A 968 15.06 31.24 39.46
N MET A 969 14.58 32.47 39.59
CA MET A 969 14.13 33.01 40.87
C MET A 969 12.98 32.20 41.50
N THR A 970 12.26 31.40 40.70
CA THR A 970 11.26 30.42 41.17
C THR A 970 11.86 29.30 42.02
N ASP A 971 13.10 28.90 41.74
CA ASP A 971 13.72 27.70 42.31
C ASP A 971 14.30 28.00 43.70
N LEU A 972 14.48 29.28 44.03
CA LEU A 972 14.80 29.80 45.36
C LEU A 972 13.61 29.77 46.33
N PHE A 973 12.37 29.60 45.84
CA PHE A 973 11.17 29.46 46.67
C PHE A 973 10.75 28.00 46.79
N GLN A 974 11.28 27.30 47.80
CA GLN A 974 10.84 25.93 48.12
C GLN A 974 9.33 25.88 48.45
N LYS A 975 8.53 25.37 47.51
CA LYS A 975 7.19 24.85 47.83
C LYS A 975 7.36 23.56 48.65
N LYS A 976 7.15 23.64 49.96
CA LYS A 976 6.85 22.44 50.76
C LYS A 976 5.55 21.79 50.25
N PRO A 977 5.44 20.45 50.23
CA PRO A 977 4.22 19.77 49.80
C PRO A 977 3.00 20.15 50.64
N LEU A 978 1.84 20.26 49.98
CA LEU A 978 0.52 20.49 50.60
C LEU A 978 -0.03 19.21 51.22
N ALA A 979 0.67 18.66 52.21
CA ALA A 979 0.21 17.50 53.00
C ALA A 979 -0.14 17.88 54.46
N GLU A 980 0.40 18.99 54.98
CA GLU A 980 0.22 19.40 56.38
C GLU A 980 -0.07 20.90 56.50
N ARG A 981 -1.36 21.28 56.46
CA ARG A 981 -1.86 22.48 57.17
C ARG A 981 -3.38 22.43 57.34
N ASP A 982 -3.79 22.61 58.60
CA ASP A 982 -5.16 22.55 59.10
C ASP A 982 -5.99 23.76 58.58
N PRO A 983 -7.23 23.56 58.06
CA PRO A 983 -8.02 24.63 57.47
C PRO A 983 -8.60 25.66 58.47
N ASN A 984 -8.47 25.45 59.78
CA ASN A 984 -9.06 26.33 60.81
C ASN A 984 -8.04 27.29 61.45
N ILE A 985 -7.73 28.43 60.80
CA ILE A 985 -7.40 29.73 61.43
C ILE A 985 -7.50 30.83 60.36
N SER A 986 -8.30 31.87 60.65
CA SER A 986 -8.34 33.10 59.85
C SER A 986 -7.49 34.18 60.55
N PRO A 987 -6.60 34.91 59.83
CA PRO A 987 -5.94 36.08 60.40
C PRO A 987 -6.87 37.30 60.33
N ALA A 988 -7.07 37.96 61.48
CA ALA A 988 -7.84 39.19 61.60
C ALA A 988 -6.96 40.32 62.15
N LEU A 989 -7.19 41.55 61.66
CA LEU A 989 -6.49 42.81 61.97
C LEU A 989 -4.98 42.79 61.59
N GLY A 990 -4.41 43.81 60.94
CA GLY A 990 -4.74 45.24 60.89
C GLY A 990 -3.58 45.96 61.60
N GLY A 991 -2.76 46.80 60.98
CA GLY A 991 -3.01 47.96 60.11
C GLY A 991 -2.10 49.10 60.66
N GLY A 992 -1.64 50.09 59.93
CA GLY A 992 -1.78 50.43 58.51
C GLY A 992 -0.76 51.52 58.15
N GLY A 993 -0.86 52.10 56.94
CA GLY A 993 0.03 53.16 56.45
C GLY A 993 0.08 53.17 54.92
N VAL A 994 -0.85 53.88 54.30
CA VAL A 994 -1.07 53.94 52.84
C VAL A 994 -1.11 55.40 52.41
N ASP A 995 -0.36 55.76 51.37
CA ASP A 995 -0.65 56.80 50.34
C ASP A 995 0.53 56.87 49.35
N MET A 996 0.46 57.31 48.08
CA MET A 996 -0.60 57.80 47.15
C MET A 996 0.02 57.71 45.73
N GLU A 997 -0.63 57.51 44.57
CA GLU A 997 -2.04 57.31 44.14
C GLU A 997 -2.25 55.81 43.77
N ASP A 998 -3.36 55.13 44.10
CA ASP A 998 -4.75 55.19 43.59
C ASP A 998 -5.01 54.27 42.37
N PHE A 999 -5.06 52.95 42.58
CA PHE A 999 -6.26 52.13 42.88
C PHE A 999 -7.09 51.67 41.66
N GLY A 1000 -6.66 50.54 41.09
CA GLY A 1000 -7.40 49.27 41.18
C GLY A 1000 -8.92 49.18 40.93
N SER A 1001 -9.26 48.24 40.03
CA SER A 1001 -10.47 47.37 40.06
C SER A 1001 -11.81 48.04 39.68
N THR A 1002 -12.83 47.34 39.15
CA THR A 1002 -13.29 45.96 39.41
C THR A 1002 -14.03 45.37 38.18
N PRO A 1003 -14.45 44.07 38.20
CA PRO A 1003 -14.97 43.36 37.02
C PRO A 1003 -16.52 43.24 36.97
N MET A 1004 -16.97 42.47 35.96
CA MET A 1004 -18.27 41.80 35.78
C MET A 1004 -19.45 42.47 35.05
N SER A 1005 -19.64 41.95 33.82
CA SER A 1005 -20.89 41.33 33.33
C SER A 1005 -21.96 42.15 32.60
N LYS A 1006 -22.61 41.45 31.66
CA LYS A 1006 -23.92 41.70 31.01
C LYS A 1006 -24.07 42.99 30.17
N LEU A 1007 -24.47 42.82 28.90
CA LEU A 1007 -25.82 43.17 28.38
C LEU A 1007 -25.88 43.13 26.82
N LYS A 1008 -26.99 42.59 26.31
CA LYS A 1008 -27.71 43.04 25.10
C LYS A 1008 -28.91 43.91 25.62
N PRO A 1009 -29.66 44.72 24.83
CA PRO A 1009 -29.90 44.58 23.37
C PRO A 1009 -30.16 45.87 22.50
N ALA A 1010 -30.28 45.64 21.18
CA ALA A 1010 -31.25 46.19 20.20
C ALA A 1010 -31.34 47.69 19.74
N THR A 1011 -31.28 47.87 18.40
CA THR A 1011 -32.09 48.75 17.48
C THR A 1011 -32.05 50.31 17.64
N ALA A 1012 -32.06 51.17 16.61
CA ALA A 1012 -32.80 51.14 15.33
C ALA A 1012 -32.36 52.20 14.25
N ALA A 1013 -32.66 51.91 12.97
CA ALA A 1013 -33.08 52.76 11.84
C ALA A 1013 -32.50 54.18 11.49
N ARG A 1014 -31.98 54.31 10.24
CA ARG A 1014 -32.36 55.26 9.14
C ARG A 1014 -31.33 55.18 8.00
N ILE A 1015 -31.64 54.75 6.78
CA ILE A 1015 -32.31 55.46 5.65
C ILE A 1015 -31.71 56.85 5.33
N VAL A 1016 -30.96 56.95 4.21
CA VAL A 1016 -31.02 58.08 3.25
C VAL A 1016 -30.78 57.54 1.81
N GLN A 1017 -31.49 58.11 0.83
CA GLN A 1017 -31.50 57.72 -0.59
C GLN A 1017 -30.32 58.32 -1.40
N LYS A 1018 -30.12 57.85 -2.64
CA LYS A 1018 -29.52 58.66 -3.72
C LYS A 1018 -30.24 58.43 -5.05
N GLN A 1019 -30.63 59.51 -5.72
CA GLN A 1019 -31.26 59.52 -7.06
C GLN A 1019 -30.38 60.23 -8.10
N ALA A 1020 -30.42 59.69 -9.33
CA ALA A 1020 -30.38 60.32 -10.66
C ALA A 1020 -29.52 61.58 -11.01
N GLY A 1021 -28.49 61.37 -11.85
CA GLY A 1021 -28.11 62.16 -13.07
C GLY A 1021 -27.58 63.60 -12.94
N PRO A 1022 -27.09 64.25 -14.04
CA PRO A 1022 -26.88 63.78 -15.43
C PRO A 1022 -25.49 64.13 -16.09
N GLN A 1023 -25.14 63.50 -17.24
CA GLN A 1023 -24.35 63.97 -18.43
C GLN A 1023 -22.97 64.73 -18.26
N LYS A 1024 -21.93 64.67 -19.13
CA LYS A 1024 -21.68 64.15 -20.52
C LYS A 1024 -20.16 64.20 -20.90
N ARG A 1025 -19.69 63.27 -21.78
CA ARG A 1025 -18.54 63.37 -22.75
C ARG A 1025 -17.08 63.45 -22.19
N LYS A 1026 -16.02 62.92 -22.83
CA LYS A 1026 -15.82 62.23 -24.14
C LYS A 1026 -14.46 61.45 -24.20
N ALA A 1027 -14.38 60.39 -25.04
CA ALA A 1027 -13.21 59.77 -25.72
C ALA A 1027 -12.03 59.20 -24.87
N ASP A 1028 -11.78 57.88 -24.86
CA ASP A 1028 -10.94 57.04 -25.78
C ASP A 1028 -9.45 57.10 -25.36
N GLU A 1029 -8.66 56.02 -25.17
CA GLU A 1029 -8.37 54.88 -26.07
C GLU A 1029 -8.37 53.49 -25.38
N GLU A 1030 -8.24 52.42 -26.19
CA GLU A 1030 -8.52 51.01 -25.82
C GLU A 1030 -7.31 50.19 -25.36
N GLN A 1031 -7.51 49.28 -24.39
CA GLN A 1031 -6.67 48.11 -24.15
C GLN A 1031 -7.53 46.84 -24.25
N THR A 1032 -7.25 45.97 -25.22
CA THR A 1032 -8.01 44.73 -25.44
C THR A 1032 -7.30 43.51 -24.84
N ALA A 1033 -7.87 42.97 -23.76
CA ALA A 1033 -7.54 41.63 -23.27
C ALA A 1033 -8.20 40.54 -24.15
N PRO A 1034 -7.60 39.36 -24.33
CA PRO A 1034 -8.17 38.29 -25.14
C PRO A 1034 -9.40 37.65 -24.48
N VAL A 1035 -10.56 37.83 -25.12
CA VAL A 1035 -11.87 37.31 -24.66
C VAL A 1035 -11.98 35.79 -24.89
N ASN A 1036 -12.59 35.07 -23.94
CA ASN A 1036 -12.88 33.65 -24.06
C ASN A 1036 -13.89 33.40 -25.21
N PRO A 1037 -13.58 32.58 -26.24
CA PRO A 1037 -14.46 32.40 -27.41
C PRO A 1037 -15.86 31.87 -27.11
N TYR A 1038 -16.06 31.23 -25.95
CA TYR A 1038 -17.37 30.73 -25.52
C TYR A 1038 -18.29 31.81 -24.93
N ASP A 1039 -17.76 32.98 -24.53
CA ASP A 1039 -18.57 34.09 -23.99
C ASP A 1039 -19.46 34.75 -25.08
N ALA A 1040 -19.23 34.42 -26.35
CA ALA A 1040 -20.07 34.80 -27.49
C ALA A 1040 -21.34 33.93 -27.66
N LEU A 1041 -21.56 32.93 -26.79
CA LEU A 1041 -22.78 32.14 -26.75
C LEU A 1041 -23.82 32.77 -25.78
N PRO A 1042 -25.12 32.78 -26.13
CA PRO A 1042 -26.18 33.16 -25.20
C PRO A 1042 -26.12 32.36 -23.88
N LYS A 1043 -26.33 33.03 -22.74
CA LYS A 1043 -26.28 32.41 -21.39
C LYS A 1043 -27.33 31.31 -21.16
N VAL A 1044 -28.37 31.25 -21.98
CA VAL A 1044 -29.41 30.22 -21.93
C VAL A 1044 -29.49 29.55 -23.30
N MET A 1045 -29.37 28.22 -23.33
CA MET A 1045 -29.51 27.42 -24.54
C MET A 1045 -31.01 27.20 -24.84
N PRO A 1046 -31.52 27.59 -26.02
CA PRO A 1046 -32.92 27.36 -26.37
C PRO A 1046 -33.28 25.87 -26.45
N SER A 1047 -34.54 25.54 -26.11
CA SER A 1047 -35.05 24.17 -26.14
C SER A 1047 -35.28 23.69 -27.57
N MET A 1048 -34.71 22.52 -27.92
CA MET A 1048 -34.87 21.89 -29.25
C MET A 1048 -36.34 21.64 -29.63
N LYS A 1049 -37.23 21.47 -28.64
CA LYS A 1049 -38.66 21.18 -28.84
C LYS A 1049 -39.55 22.43 -28.94
N GLU A 1050 -39.06 23.59 -28.51
CA GLU A 1050 -39.84 24.83 -28.39
C GLU A 1050 -39.34 25.92 -29.34
N ASP A 1051 -38.02 26.03 -29.51
CA ASP A 1051 -37.38 26.88 -30.51
C ASP A 1051 -36.20 26.13 -31.16
N TYR A 1052 -36.54 25.27 -32.13
CA TYR A 1052 -35.57 24.55 -32.92
C TYR A 1052 -34.64 25.48 -33.72
N VAL A 1053 -35.11 26.67 -34.12
CA VAL A 1053 -34.32 27.61 -34.91
C VAL A 1053 -33.26 28.30 -34.05
N GLY A 1054 -33.63 28.80 -32.87
CA GLY A 1054 -32.70 29.35 -31.88
C GLY A 1054 -31.74 28.29 -31.34
N TRP A 1055 -32.22 27.07 -31.07
CA TRP A 1055 -31.37 25.92 -30.72
C TRP A 1055 -30.34 25.65 -31.83
N LEU A 1056 -30.78 25.57 -33.09
CA LEU A 1056 -29.90 25.31 -34.23
C LEU A 1056 -28.91 26.46 -34.46
N GLN A 1057 -29.28 27.72 -34.22
CA GLN A 1057 -28.36 28.86 -34.26
C GLN A 1057 -27.31 28.81 -33.15
N TYR A 1058 -27.73 28.46 -31.92
CA TYR A 1058 -26.84 28.24 -30.79
C TYR A 1058 -25.83 27.11 -31.08
N GLN A 1059 -26.33 25.95 -31.54
CA GLN A 1059 -25.49 24.82 -31.93
C GLN A 1059 -24.57 25.16 -33.11
N LYS A 1060 -25.04 25.84 -34.16
CA LYS A 1060 -24.18 26.28 -35.27
C LYS A 1060 -23.05 27.20 -34.81
N LYS A 1061 -23.28 28.10 -33.85
CA LYS A 1061 -22.20 28.91 -33.23
C LYS A 1061 -21.23 28.04 -32.44
N LYS A 1062 -21.73 27.16 -31.56
CA LYS A 1062 -20.91 26.22 -30.76
C LYS A 1062 -20.07 25.30 -31.65
N TRP A 1063 -20.67 24.70 -32.68
CA TRP A 1063 -19.99 23.88 -33.68
C TRP A 1063 -19.01 24.68 -34.54
N LYS A 1064 -19.24 25.97 -34.80
CA LYS A 1064 -18.25 26.82 -35.50
C LYS A 1064 -17.01 27.07 -34.64
N ILE A 1065 -17.18 27.30 -33.33
CA ILE A 1065 -16.08 27.40 -32.35
C ILE A 1065 -15.34 26.06 -32.25
N GLN A 1066 -16.06 24.95 -32.10
CA GLN A 1066 -15.47 23.60 -32.06
C GLN A 1066 -14.80 23.20 -33.38
N LYS A 1067 -15.34 23.59 -34.55
CA LYS A 1067 -14.73 23.36 -35.87
C LYS A 1067 -13.49 24.21 -36.07
N ALA A 1068 -13.46 25.44 -35.57
CA ALA A 1068 -12.25 26.26 -35.54
C ALA A 1068 -11.17 25.63 -34.64
N ALA A 1069 -11.54 25.17 -33.44
CA ALA A 1069 -10.63 24.43 -32.55
C ALA A 1069 -10.10 23.13 -33.19
N ARG A 1070 -10.97 22.32 -33.81
CA ARG A 1070 -10.58 21.11 -34.55
C ARG A 1070 -9.69 21.42 -35.77
N LYS A 1071 -9.94 22.53 -36.49
CA LYS A 1071 -9.09 22.95 -37.62
C LYS A 1071 -7.73 23.45 -37.15
N ARG A 1072 -7.67 24.18 -36.03
CA ARG A 1072 -6.41 24.59 -35.38
C ARG A 1072 -5.61 23.36 -34.91
N ARG A 1073 -6.28 22.38 -34.28
CA ARG A 1073 -5.69 21.07 -33.92
C ARG A 1073 -5.17 20.30 -35.15
N ARG A 1074 -5.89 20.29 -36.27
CA ARG A 1074 -5.41 19.72 -37.56
C ARG A 1074 -4.22 20.45 -38.18
N GLN A 1075 -4.02 21.73 -37.90
CA GLN A 1075 -2.85 22.49 -38.38
C GLN A 1075 -1.63 22.37 -37.46
N LEU A 1076 -1.79 21.86 -36.23
CA LEU A 1076 -0.73 21.75 -35.23
C LEU A 1076 -0.14 20.33 -35.10
N PHE A 1077 -0.93 19.28 -35.40
CA PHE A 1077 -0.56 17.87 -35.11
C PHE A 1077 -0.58 16.92 -36.32
N GLY A 1078 -0.75 17.43 -37.55
CA GLY A 1078 -0.90 16.59 -38.73
C GLY A 1078 -2.20 15.74 -38.76
N GLU A 1079 -2.28 14.79 -39.69
CA GLU A 1079 -3.45 13.93 -39.89
C GLU A 1079 -3.30 12.59 -39.12
N LYS A 1080 -3.82 12.54 -37.89
CA LYS A 1080 -4.35 11.28 -37.33
C LYS A 1080 -5.86 11.22 -37.60
N ARG A 1081 -6.35 10.10 -38.14
CA ARG A 1081 -7.78 9.85 -38.27
C ARG A 1081 -8.39 9.70 -36.89
N VAL A 1082 -9.55 10.32 -36.71
CA VAL A 1082 -10.45 9.99 -35.61
C VAL A 1082 -11.47 9.06 -36.23
N ASP A 1083 -11.28 7.76 -36.05
CA ASP A 1083 -12.20 6.78 -36.61
C ASP A 1083 -13.50 6.81 -35.82
N ALA A 1084 -14.52 7.34 -36.49
CA ALA A 1084 -15.89 7.31 -36.02
C ALA A 1084 -16.63 6.25 -36.84
N THR A 1085 -17.02 5.17 -36.16
CA THR A 1085 -18.02 4.17 -36.58
C THR A 1085 -17.77 3.48 -37.94
N ASP A 1086 -17.08 2.35 -37.89
CA ASP A 1086 -17.50 1.00 -38.34
C ASP A 1086 -18.31 0.79 -39.65
N ALA A 1087 -18.28 1.74 -40.58
CA ALA A 1087 -18.80 1.59 -41.94
C ALA A 1087 -17.74 1.90 -43.01
N ILE A 1088 -16.50 2.16 -42.57
CA ILE A 1088 -15.41 2.73 -43.37
C ILE A 1088 -14.22 1.76 -43.50
N GLY A 1089 -14.09 0.76 -42.61
CA GLY A 1089 -13.04 -0.27 -42.69
C GLY A 1089 -13.05 -1.02 -44.02
N THR A 1090 -14.23 -1.47 -44.47
CA THR A 1090 -14.41 -2.13 -45.78
C THR A 1090 -14.04 -1.23 -46.96
N PHE A 1091 -14.25 0.08 -46.85
CA PHE A 1091 -13.91 1.06 -47.90
C PHE A 1091 -12.40 1.30 -47.97
N PHE A 1092 -11.70 1.36 -46.83
CA PHE A 1092 -10.23 1.49 -46.82
C PHE A 1092 -9.52 0.18 -47.14
N ARG A 1093 -10.07 -0.98 -46.76
CA ARG A 1093 -9.50 -2.29 -47.14
C ARG A 1093 -9.52 -2.45 -48.67
N GLN A 1094 -10.64 -2.11 -49.33
CA GLN A 1094 -10.72 -2.05 -50.80
C GLN A 1094 -9.77 -1.00 -51.43
N GLN A 1095 -9.60 0.18 -50.83
CA GLN A 1095 -8.65 1.17 -51.34
C GLN A 1095 -7.18 0.74 -51.18
N ALA A 1096 -6.81 0.12 -50.06
CA ALA A 1096 -5.45 -0.33 -49.80
C ALA A 1096 -5.05 -1.49 -50.71
N GLU A 1097 -5.96 -2.45 -50.90
CA GLU A 1097 -5.79 -3.60 -51.79
C GLU A 1097 -5.61 -3.15 -53.26
N GLN A 1098 -6.44 -2.19 -53.73
CA GLN A 1098 -6.25 -1.58 -55.06
C GLN A 1098 -4.92 -0.80 -55.20
N VAL A 1099 -4.46 -0.13 -54.15
CA VAL A 1099 -3.20 0.65 -54.18
C VAL A 1099 -1.97 -0.27 -54.23
N TYR A 1100 -2.01 -1.43 -53.57
CA TYR A 1100 -0.89 -2.39 -53.55
C TYR A 1100 -0.79 -3.28 -54.79
N SER A 1101 -1.91 -3.57 -55.48
CA SER A 1101 -1.95 -4.54 -56.57
C SER A 1101 -1.82 -3.95 -57.98
N SER A 1102 -1.66 -2.63 -58.12
CA SER A 1102 -1.85 -1.92 -59.40
C SER A 1102 -0.66 -1.02 -59.76
N ASP A 1103 -0.37 -0.85 -61.05
CA ASP A 1103 0.71 0.03 -61.53
C ASP A 1103 0.47 1.51 -61.16
N TRP A 1104 1.47 2.16 -60.56
CA TRP A 1104 1.40 3.57 -60.16
C TRP A 1104 1.83 4.49 -61.31
N GLN A 1105 0.92 5.32 -61.81
CA GLN A 1105 1.28 6.41 -62.73
C GLN A 1105 1.49 7.71 -61.93
N ILE A 1106 2.74 8.10 -61.71
CA ILE A 1106 3.07 9.32 -60.94
C ILE A 1106 2.64 10.56 -61.73
N LEU A 1107 1.72 11.35 -61.17
CA LEU A 1107 1.25 12.61 -61.75
C LEU A 1107 2.05 13.81 -61.23
N GLN A 1108 2.38 13.81 -59.94
CA GLN A 1108 3.16 14.87 -59.31
C GLN A 1108 3.86 14.35 -58.05
N LEU A 1109 5.14 14.69 -57.88
CA LEU A 1109 5.82 14.64 -56.59
C LEU A 1109 5.87 16.07 -56.02
N ARG A 1110 5.67 16.20 -54.71
CA ARG A 1110 5.74 17.49 -54.01
C ARG A 1110 6.43 17.32 -52.66
N GLU A 1111 7.47 18.11 -52.43
CA GLU A 1111 8.12 18.23 -51.12
C GLU A 1111 7.11 18.61 -50.03
N SER A 1112 7.22 17.99 -48.87
CA SER A 1112 6.44 18.34 -47.69
C SER A 1112 7.20 19.33 -46.79
N GLU A 1113 6.57 19.79 -45.70
CA GLU A 1113 7.24 20.59 -44.67
C GLU A 1113 8.19 19.76 -43.79
N THR A 1114 8.19 18.43 -43.95
CA THR A 1114 9.07 17.49 -43.24
C THR A 1114 10.13 16.95 -44.21
N PRO A 1115 11.44 17.15 -43.93
CA PRO A 1115 12.52 16.55 -44.71
C PRO A 1115 12.36 15.03 -44.83
N GLY A 1116 12.69 14.48 -46.00
CA GLY A 1116 12.56 13.04 -46.29
C GLY A 1116 11.12 12.56 -46.56
N GLU A 1117 10.10 13.41 -46.37
CA GLU A 1117 8.72 13.12 -46.78
C GLU A 1117 8.41 13.82 -48.12
N VAL A 1118 8.12 13.01 -49.14
CA VAL A 1118 7.61 13.45 -50.45
C VAL A 1118 6.15 13.03 -50.59
N ARG A 1119 5.27 13.97 -50.94
CA ARG A 1119 3.87 13.67 -51.28
C ARG A 1119 3.76 13.32 -52.75
N ALA A 1120 3.41 12.06 -53.03
CA ALA A 1120 3.20 11.57 -54.37
C ALA A 1120 1.70 11.57 -54.72
N TYR A 1121 1.32 12.34 -55.73
CA TYR A 1121 0.02 12.23 -56.38
C TYR A 1121 0.17 11.20 -57.51
N VAL A 1122 -0.47 10.05 -57.35
CA VAL A 1122 -0.41 8.92 -58.30
C VAL A 1122 -1.80 8.66 -58.87
N LEU A 1123 -1.88 8.34 -60.16
CA LEU A 1123 -3.08 7.84 -60.81
C LEU A 1123 -3.09 6.31 -60.70
N ILE A 1124 -4.12 5.77 -60.06
CA ILE A 1124 -4.39 4.33 -59.95
C ILE A 1124 -5.86 4.14 -60.35
N ASP A 1125 -6.17 3.21 -61.26
CA ASP A 1125 -7.53 2.97 -61.78
C ASP A 1125 -8.32 4.24 -62.15
N ARG A 1126 -7.64 5.16 -62.86
CA ARG A 1126 -8.18 6.47 -63.31
C ARG A 1126 -8.64 7.40 -62.16
N LYS A 1127 -8.25 7.14 -60.92
CA LYS A 1127 -8.44 8.01 -59.76
C LYS A 1127 -7.09 8.54 -59.29
N VAL A 1128 -7.07 9.79 -58.82
CA VAL A 1128 -5.86 10.39 -58.23
C VAL A 1128 -5.83 10.09 -56.74
N HIS A 1129 -4.81 9.36 -56.30
CA HIS A 1129 -4.51 9.07 -54.91
C HIS A 1129 -3.35 9.96 -54.46
N GLN A 1130 -3.42 10.48 -53.24
CA GLN A 1130 -2.30 11.17 -52.61
C GLN A 1130 -1.64 10.21 -51.61
N LEU A 1131 -0.41 9.81 -51.89
CA LEU A 1131 0.42 8.96 -51.05
C LEU A 1131 1.51 9.80 -50.35
N LYS A 1132 1.94 9.31 -49.19
CA LYS A 1132 3.11 9.80 -48.46
C LYS A 1132 4.25 8.82 -48.74
N VAL A 1133 5.31 9.28 -49.40
CA VAL A 1133 6.52 8.50 -49.68
C VAL A 1133 7.61 8.98 -48.73
N LEU A 1134 8.15 8.06 -47.94
CA LEU A 1134 9.32 8.29 -47.11
C LEU A 1134 10.55 7.93 -47.94
N VAL A 1135 11.44 8.89 -48.14
CA VAL A 1135 12.69 8.73 -48.91
C VAL A 1135 13.84 8.64 -47.90
N PRO A 1136 14.52 7.49 -47.76
CA PRO A 1136 15.72 7.39 -46.94
C PRO A 1136 16.89 8.08 -47.64
N ARG A 1137 17.80 8.66 -46.85
CA ARG A 1137 19.09 9.15 -47.32
C ARG A 1137 20.04 7.96 -47.49
N GLN A 1138 20.82 7.96 -48.57
CA GLN A 1138 21.85 6.96 -48.82
C GLN A 1138 23.20 7.67 -48.88
N VAL A 1139 24.20 7.13 -48.18
CA VAL A 1139 25.54 7.70 -48.10
C VAL A 1139 26.56 6.59 -48.31
N PHE A 1140 27.47 6.77 -49.25
CA PHE A 1140 28.55 5.84 -49.56
C PHE A 1140 29.84 6.30 -48.88
N LEU A 1141 30.29 5.53 -47.89
CA LEU A 1141 31.56 5.68 -47.20
C LEU A 1141 32.63 4.82 -47.88
N ASN A 1142 33.68 5.46 -48.39
CA ASN A 1142 34.88 4.80 -48.87
C ASN A 1142 35.93 4.77 -47.75
N LEU A 1143 36.35 3.58 -47.33
CA LEU A 1143 37.30 3.39 -46.24
C LEU A 1143 38.68 2.93 -46.75
N LYS A 1144 39.72 3.22 -45.97
CA LYS A 1144 41.11 2.78 -46.19
C LYS A 1144 41.37 1.35 -45.67
N GLU A 1145 40.47 0.85 -44.83
CA GLU A 1145 40.57 -0.41 -44.10
C GLU A 1145 39.32 -1.27 -44.38
N GLU A 1146 39.37 -2.58 -44.12
CA GLU A 1146 38.29 -3.50 -44.50
C GLU A 1146 37.01 -3.38 -43.65
N ASP A 1147 37.13 -2.82 -42.45
CA ASP A 1147 36.10 -2.77 -41.42
C ASP A 1147 35.60 -1.33 -41.18
N LEU A 1148 34.37 -1.20 -40.69
CA LEU A 1148 33.79 0.08 -40.29
C LEU A 1148 34.42 0.60 -38.98
N PRO A 1149 34.50 1.93 -38.76
CA PRO A 1149 34.93 2.49 -37.48
C PRO A 1149 34.03 2.05 -36.32
N ASP A 1150 34.61 2.00 -35.12
CA ASP A 1150 33.96 1.58 -33.87
C ASP A 1150 33.04 2.70 -33.32
N VAL A 1151 32.05 3.10 -34.12
CA VAL A 1151 31.09 4.19 -33.87
C VAL A 1151 29.68 3.67 -34.13
N ASP A 1152 29.00 3.26 -33.06
CA ASP A 1152 27.65 2.72 -33.14
C ASP A 1152 26.60 3.84 -33.27
N VAL A 1153 25.73 3.74 -34.29
CA VAL A 1153 24.70 4.75 -34.60
C VAL A 1153 23.37 4.02 -34.85
N GLU A 1154 22.48 4.06 -33.86
CA GLU A 1154 21.15 3.43 -33.92
C GLU A 1154 20.38 3.86 -35.18
N GLY A 1155 19.79 2.90 -35.88
CA GLY A 1155 18.95 3.14 -37.06
C GLY A 1155 19.69 3.30 -38.40
N VAL A 1156 21.01 3.09 -38.44
CA VAL A 1156 21.80 3.06 -39.68
C VAL A 1156 21.95 1.63 -40.21
N LYS A 1157 21.52 1.36 -41.45
CA LYS A 1157 21.78 0.08 -42.13
C LYS A 1157 23.00 0.20 -43.04
N ALA A 1158 24.11 -0.44 -42.65
CA ALA A 1158 25.35 -0.49 -43.42
C ALA A 1158 25.47 -1.78 -44.25
N GLU A 1159 25.82 -1.67 -45.53
CA GLU A 1159 26.11 -2.80 -46.41
C GLU A 1159 27.43 -2.60 -47.19
N LYS A 1160 28.32 -3.59 -47.19
CA LYS A 1160 29.59 -3.55 -47.96
C LYS A 1160 29.27 -3.81 -49.44
N VAL A 1161 29.46 -2.80 -50.29
CA VAL A 1161 29.11 -2.84 -51.72
C VAL A 1161 30.35 -3.05 -52.57
N VAL A 1162 30.35 -4.16 -53.32
CA VAL A 1162 31.40 -4.51 -54.27
C VAL A 1162 30.85 -4.28 -55.68
N ASN A 1163 31.66 -3.67 -56.58
CA ASN A 1163 31.30 -3.24 -57.95
C ASN A 1163 30.62 -1.86 -58.11
N TYR A 1164 30.76 -0.95 -57.14
CA TYR A 1164 30.46 0.47 -57.35
C TYR A 1164 31.72 1.24 -57.78
N THR A 1165 31.60 2.04 -58.85
CA THR A 1165 32.67 2.98 -59.28
C THR A 1165 32.44 4.33 -58.61
N LEU A 1166 33.46 4.87 -57.96
CA LEU A 1166 33.36 6.20 -57.34
C LEU A 1166 33.16 7.31 -58.39
N PRO A 1167 32.56 8.46 -58.05
CA PRO A 1167 32.33 9.57 -59.00
C PRO A 1167 33.60 10.13 -59.66
N ASN A 1168 34.78 9.88 -59.08
CA ASN A 1168 36.09 10.25 -59.63
C ASN A 1168 36.67 9.18 -60.61
N GLY A 1169 35.94 8.10 -60.88
CA GLY A 1169 36.35 7.01 -61.78
C GLY A 1169 37.24 5.94 -61.14
N HIS A 1170 37.58 6.06 -59.85
CA HIS A 1170 38.38 5.05 -59.15
C HIS A 1170 37.52 3.86 -58.68
N PRO A 1171 38.03 2.61 -58.79
CA PRO A 1171 37.44 1.47 -58.11
C PRO A 1171 37.76 1.54 -56.61
N SER A 1172 36.74 1.48 -55.75
CA SER A 1172 36.92 1.32 -54.31
C SER A 1172 37.00 -0.18 -53.95
N ALA A 1173 37.89 -0.52 -53.02
CA ALA A 1173 37.98 -1.87 -52.45
C ALA A 1173 37.08 -2.05 -51.21
N HIS A 1174 36.77 -0.96 -50.50
CA HIS A 1174 36.13 -0.98 -49.17
C HIS A 1174 35.03 0.10 -49.09
N LEU A 1175 34.06 0.01 -50.00
CA LEU A 1175 32.90 0.89 -50.03
C LEU A 1175 31.75 0.31 -49.19
N PHE A 1176 31.20 1.13 -48.30
CA PHE A 1176 30.03 0.82 -47.51
C PHE A 1176 28.90 1.79 -47.86
N LYS A 1177 27.72 1.26 -48.17
CA LYS A 1177 26.50 2.05 -48.33
C LYS A 1177 25.75 2.07 -47.01
N LEU A 1178 25.62 3.24 -46.43
CA LEU A 1178 24.72 3.52 -45.31
C LEU A 1178 23.35 3.92 -45.86
N THR A 1179 22.29 3.28 -45.38
CA THR A 1179 20.90 3.72 -45.60
C THR A 1179 20.35 4.20 -44.27
N ILE A 1180 19.91 5.47 -44.22
CA ILE A 1180 19.53 6.20 -43.00
C ILE A 1180 18.19 6.89 -43.25
N SER A 1181 17.29 6.95 -42.26
CA SER A 1181 16.11 7.82 -42.40
C SER A 1181 16.53 9.29 -42.27
N GLU A 1182 15.87 10.19 -43.00
CA GLU A 1182 16.21 11.63 -42.91
C GLU A 1182 16.05 12.19 -41.48
N GLN A 1183 15.12 11.63 -40.69
CA GLN A 1183 14.92 12.00 -39.30
C GLN A 1183 16.11 11.58 -38.42
N VAL A 1184 16.62 10.34 -38.58
CA VAL A 1184 17.82 9.86 -37.88
C VAL A 1184 19.05 10.66 -38.31
N TYR A 1185 19.19 10.97 -39.61
CA TYR A 1185 20.28 11.80 -40.12
C TYR A 1185 20.32 13.20 -39.47
N VAL A 1186 19.16 13.82 -39.26
CA VAL A 1186 19.06 15.14 -38.61
C VAL A 1186 19.24 15.06 -37.09
N GLN A 1187 18.76 14.00 -36.44
CA GLN A 1187 18.88 13.83 -34.98
C GLN A 1187 20.29 13.44 -34.53
N GLU A 1188 20.95 12.53 -35.26
CA GLU A 1188 22.28 11.99 -34.94
C GLU A 1188 23.40 12.64 -35.75
N ALA A 1189 23.16 13.86 -36.25
CA ALA A 1189 24.06 14.60 -37.14
C ALA A 1189 25.49 14.76 -36.57
N GLU A 1190 25.65 14.93 -35.26
CA GLU A 1190 26.98 15.03 -34.62
C GLU A 1190 27.74 13.69 -34.66
N LYS A 1191 27.07 12.56 -34.35
CA LYS A 1191 27.70 11.23 -34.42
C LYS A 1191 28.05 10.84 -35.85
N LEU A 1192 27.16 11.15 -36.80
CA LEU A 1192 27.40 10.93 -38.22
C LEU A 1192 28.54 11.81 -38.76
N ALA A 1193 28.66 13.06 -38.32
CA ALA A 1193 29.82 13.90 -38.64
C ALA A 1193 31.13 13.29 -38.09
N MET A 1194 31.14 12.79 -36.84
CA MET A 1194 32.32 12.10 -36.29
C MET A 1194 32.68 10.83 -37.06
N LEU A 1195 31.69 10.07 -37.55
CA LEU A 1195 31.91 8.92 -38.43
C LEU A 1195 32.48 9.34 -39.80
N PHE A 1196 31.96 10.42 -40.40
CA PHE A 1196 32.40 10.94 -41.69
C PHE A 1196 33.80 11.58 -41.67
N GLU A 1197 34.19 12.17 -40.53
CA GLU A 1197 35.51 12.77 -40.31
C GLU A 1197 36.55 11.76 -39.75
N HIS A 1198 36.16 10.49 -39.55
CA HIS A 1198 37.05 9.48 -38.99
C HIS A 1198 38.29 9.21 -39.88
N SER A 1199 39.45 8.98 -39.26
CA SER A 1199 40.75 8.92 -39.95
C SER A 1199 40.87 7.79 -40.98
N SER A 1200 40.10 6.71 -40.83
CA SER A 1200 40.01 5.61 -41.79
C SER A 1200 39.13 5.91 -43.01
N VAL A 1201 38.35 7.00 -43.00
CA VAL A 1201 37.57 7.44 -44.17
C VAL A 1201 38.51 8.05 -45.21
N GLU A 1202 38.34 7.62 -46.46
CA GLU A 1202 38.98 8.21 -47.64
C GLU A 1202 38.05 9.20 -48.36
N GLY A 1203 36.73 8.96 -48.34
CA GLY A 1203 35.74 9.89 -48.87
C GLY A 1203 34.31 9.50 -48.53
N VAL A 1204 33.43 10.51 -48.49
CA VAL A 1204 31.98 10.38 -48.29
C VAL A 1204 31.28 10.90 -49.53
N TYR A 1205 30.30 10.13 -50.03
CA TYR A 1205 29.51 10.46 -51.22
C TYR A 1205 28.02 10.25 -50.91
N GLU A 1206 27.16 11.07 -51.49
CA GLU A 1206 25.69 10.95 -51.42
C GLU A 1206 25.13 10.54 -52.79
#